data_AF-A0A938LW76-F1
#
_entry.id   AF-A0A938LW76-F1
#
_cell.length_a   1.000
_cell.length_b   1.000
_cell.length_c   1.000
_cell.angle_alpha   90.00
_cell.angle_beta   90.00
_cell.angle_gamma   90.00
#
_symmetry.space_group_name_H-M   'P 1'
#
loop_
_entity.id
_entity.type
_entity.pdbx_description
1 polymer ?
#
loop_
_entity_poly.entity_id
_entity_poly.type
_entity_poly.pdbx_seq_one_letter_code
_entity_poly.pdbx_strand_id
1 'polypeptide(L)'
;MNATLVTKSVRLLLGILAFAPAMAAAQPHDVAWTFGADGFSAYRLDAFAPAGIQFAPLGSENPTLPLELGQRYQVTVTNHFSHPFEIIAKAASAAQDNVLLSMAIVGPFESHPGVAWEDNGRGVVRFTLTLELYQALSEGGRKPGYRCRPHSATMRGEFTVAGLPLAHRIAPAPLRIGLQPVAAGLTAPVALVPDPGHSARLYVVDQAGPLRVIENGQLLGKPFLDVTGLLVPLRANYDERGFLGLAFHPDYAQPGQAGHRRFYTYTSEPVQGPADFTVELPAGTTMNHQSAVREWLWDGVSDSIDPTSSRVLLRIDQPQSNHNAGHLEFGPDGYLYIALGDGGGANDTAAGHGTQGNGQNINTILGTIVRIDPLHPTLTPGSPDPVSANGAYRVPWDNPFVGVEGLDEIFAYGLRNPYRFSFDARSGALIVPDVGQNRVEEINLVHKGRNYGWRLKEGTFAFDPAGVLVGLPLDDPRLTDPVAQYDHDDGLAVVAGYTYYGREVPELWGQYLCGDFSRQFSVPEGRLFAADLFTGRIEELLIGPRGEPLGLFVKGFGQDREGEVYLLASTALGPTGNTGVVLKLVAAPTDFAARLTGAPAGTDIAATGEAVFTLSPNGEILSYRLSVQGLENVTMAHIHIASAPGTDGPPAVWLFPPAPPAVTLPGPFSGLLGEGNITTARFVGPLAGRTLADLLTAIRENRAYVNVHTQQFPAGAIRGPVEATRAELPIAAVLTGAGDKTTSPATGLAVLTPAPDGNAIAYQLKVQGITNVTMAHIHVAATPGGDGPPAVWLYPAAPPAVTIPGEFTGVLSEGVFTAAHLVGPLAGKTLADLLTAIREDRAYVNVHTLQFPAGEIRGGLK
;
A
#
# COMPACT_ATOMS: atom_id res chain seq x y z
N MET A 1 -32.55 -65.42 -1.19
CA MET A 1 -32.04 -65.70 0.17
C MET A 1 -30.75 -66.49 -0.01
N ASN A 2 -29.61 -66.00 0.50
CA ASN A 2 -28.41 -66.82 0.74
C ASN A 2 -27.42 -66.03 1.60
N ALA A 3 -26.55 -66.75 2.31
CA ALA A 3 -25.74 -66.21 3.39
C ALA A 3 -24.23 -66.49 3.23
N THR A 4 -23.44 -65.66 3.91
CA THR A 4 -22.08 -65.92 4.43
C THR A 4 -20.87 -66.06 3.49
N LEU A 5 -19.87 -65.21 3.79
CA LEU A 5 -18.41 -65.44 3.80
C LEU A 5 -17.68 -65.97 2.54
N VAL A 6 -16.88 -65.09 1.92
CA VAL A 6 -15.63 -65.45 1.22
C VAL A 6 -14.50 -64.48 1.60
N THR A 7 -13.28 -65.01 1.68
CA THR A 7 -12.03 -64.39 2.16
C THR A 7 -11.21 -63.66 1.09
N LYS A 8 -10.17 -62.91 1.54
CA LYS A 8 -9.10 -62.31 0.73
C LYS A 8 -8.32 -63.32 -0.16
N SER A 9 -7.71 -62.80 -1.24
CA SER A 9 -6.28 -62.96 -1.62
C SER A 9 -5.89 -63.51 -3.02
N VAL A 10 -5.11 -62.67 -3.74
CA VAL A 10 -3.85 -62.97 -4.48
C VAL A 10 -3.88 -63.54 -5.92
N ARG A 11 -3.28 -62.76 -6.87
CA ARG A 11 -2.13 -63.06 -7.79
C ARG A 11 -1.99 -61.94 -8.85
N LEU A 12 -0.89 -61.77 -9.62
CA LEU A 12 0.54 -61.56 -9.31
C LEU A 12 1.25 -61.01 -10.59
N LEU A 13 2.12 -60.00 -10.44
CA LEU A 13 3.19 -59.50 -11.37
C LEU A 13 3.06 -59.56 -12.91
N LEU A 14 3.12 -58.37 -13.55
CA LEU A 14 4.12 -57.89 -14.54
C LEU A 14 3.81 -56.40 -14.89
N GLY A 15 4.72 -55.50 -15.27
CA GLY A 15 6.20 -55.50 -15.17
C GLY A 15 6.88 -54.33 -15.93
N ILE A 16 7.93 -53.72 -15.33
CA ILE A 16 9.00 -52.88 -15.92
C ILE A 16 8.75 -51.37 -16.21
N LEU A 17 9.62 -50.54 -15.62
CA LEU A 17 10.02 -49.13 -15.89
C LEU A 17 8.95 -48.02 -15.89
N ALA A 18 8.85 -47.33 -14.75
CA ALA A 18 8.45 -45.92 -14.67
C ALA A 18 9.55 -45.12 -13.95
N PHE A 19 9.87 -43.94 -14.48
CA PHE A 19 10.80 -42.99 -13.85
C PHE A 19 10.22 -42.48 -12.53
N ALA A 20 11.09 -42.18 -11.56
CA ALA A 20 10.70 -41.39 -10.40
C ALA A 20 10.51 -39.92 -10.82
N PRO A 21 9.32 -39.31 -10.64
CA PRO A 21 9.21 -37.86 -10.58
C PRO A 21 9.74 -37.36 -9.22
N ALA A 22 10.22 -36.12 -9.19
CA ALA A 22 10.97 -35.57 -8.08
C ALA A 22 10.20 -35.58 -6.74
N MET A 23 10.97 -35.64 -5.64
CA MET A 23 10.48 -35.24 -4.33
C MET A 23 9.96 -33.80 -4.41
N ALA A 24 8.66 -33.61 -4.24
CA ALA A 24 8.12 -32.31 -3.90
C ALA A 24 8.74 -31.87 -2.56
N ALA A 25 9.23 -30.62 -2.51
CA ALA A 25 9.83 -30.08 -1.30
C ALA A 25 8.81 -30.05 -0.15
N ALA A 26 9.27 -30.33 1.07
CA ALA A 26 8.39 -30.40 2.23
C ALA A 26 7.86 -29.01 2.61
N GLN A 27 6.56 -28.94 2.89
CA GLN A 27 5.92 -27.89 3.67
C GLN A 27 5.85 -28.37 5.13
N PRO A 28 6.64 -27.83 6.07
CA PRO A 28 6.24 -27.73 7.47
C PRO A 28 5.26 -26.52 7.58
N HIS A 29 4.35 -26.36 8.54
CA HIS A 29 4.52 -26.42 9.99
C HIS A 29 3.13 -26.62 10.67
N ASP A 30 2.70 -27.86 10.91
CA ASP A 30 1.51 -28.10 11.76
C ASP A 30 1.82 -27.66 13.20
N VAL A 31 0.89 -26.94 13.85
CA VAL A 31 0.93 -26.76 15.32
C VAL A 31 0.45 -28.06 15.94
N ALA A 32 1.33 -28.75 16.65
CA ALA A 32 1.06 -30.10 17.16
C ALA A 32 0.83 -30.10 18.67
N TRP A 33 -0.19 -30.83 19.12
CA TRP A 33 -0.45 -31.13 20.53
C TRP A 33 -0.51 -32.65 20.75
N THR A 34 0.06 -33.11 21.86
CA THR A 34 -0.01 -34.51 22.29
C THR A 34 -0.69 -34.59 23.66
N PHE A 35 -1.81 -35.30 23.70
CA PHE A 35 -2.58 -35.55 24.92
C PHE A 35 -2.36 -36.97 25.43
N GLY A 36 -2.00 -37.05 26.71
CA GLY A 36 -2.26 -38.19 27.57
C GLY A 36 -3.67 -38.14 28.13
N ALA A 37 -4.08 -39.23 28.78
CA ALA A 37 -5.26 -39.26 29.65
C ALA A 37 -4.80 -39.50 31.09
N ASP A 38 -5.26 -38.67 32.03
CA ASP A 38 -5.10 -38.94 33.45
C ASP A 38 -6.37 -39.64 33.96
N GLY A 39 -6.36 -40.98 33.88
CA GLY A 39 -7.53 -41.82 34.14
C GLY A 39 -8.74 -41.45 33.28
N PHE A 40 -9.87 -41.16 33.92
CA PHE A 40 -11.13 -40.77 33.28
C PHE A 40 -11.52 -39.29 33.58
N SER A 41 -10.62 -38.52 34.18
CA SER A 41 -10.88 -37.17 34.69
C SER A 41 -10.58 -36.07 33.67
N ALA A 42 -9.43 -36.13 33.00
CA ALA A 42 -8.98 -35.07 32.10
C ALA A 42 -8.08 -35.56 30.97
N TYR A 43 -8.06 -34.80 29.86
CA TYR A 43 -6.92 -34.84 28.93
C TYR A 43 -5.76 -34.08 29.56
N ARG A 44 -4.56 -34.66 29.54
CA ARG A 44 -3.35 -34.03 30.05
C ARG A 44 -2.42 -33.67 28.90
N LEU A 45 -1.98 -32.42 28.82
CA LEU A 45 -1.06 -31.96 27.77
C LEU A 45 0.36 -32.48 28.04
N ASP A 46 0.78 -33.49 27.29
CA ASP A 46 2.07 -34.16 27.48
C ASP A 46 3.18 -33.55 26.60
N ALA A 47 2.86 -33.01 25.42
CA ALA A 47 3.81 -32.30 24.55
C ALA A 47 3.12 -31.33 23.57
N PHE A 48 3.88 -30.36 23.05
CA PHE A 48 3.47 -29.50 21.94
C PHE A 48 4.67 -29.15 21.02
N ALA A 49 4.40 -28.71 19.80
CA ALA A 49 5.41 -28.19 18.87
C ALA A 49 4.83 -27.15 17.89
N PRO A 50 5.65 -26.21 17.35
CA PRO A 50 7.06 -25.96 17.68
C PRO A 50 7.29 -25.38 19.10
N ALA A 51 8.52 -25.48 19.59
CA ALA A 51 8.87 -25.20 20.99
C ALA A 51 8.78 -23.71 21.42
N GLY A 52 8.59 -22.78 20.49
CA GLY A 52 8.42 -21.34 20.77
C GLY A 52 7.00 -20.95 21.21
N ILE A 53 6.08 -21.91 21.27
CA ILE A 53 4.65 -21.69 21.48
C ILE A 53 4.28 -21.96 22.95
N GLN A 54 4.02 -20.94 23.78
CA GLN A 54 3.64 -21.12 25.19
C GLN A 54 2.19 -20.69 25.46
N PHE A 55 1.33 -21.66 25.79
CA PHE A 55 -0.10 -21.41 26.08
C PHE A 55 -0.60 -22.05 27.38
N ALA A 56 -0.11 -23.24 27.73
CA ALA A 56 -0.36 -23.88 29.01
C ALA A 56 0.88 -24.71 29.43
N PRO A 57 1.15 -24.89 30.75
CA PRO A 57 2.23 -25.76 31.19
C PRO A 57 2.00 -27.22 30.75
N LEU A 58 3.08 -27.94 30.43
CA LEU A 58 3.01 -29.40 30.28
C LEU A 58 2.54 -30.03 31.59
N GLY A 59 1.70 -31.05 31.50
CA GLY A 59 1.01 -31.66 32.64
C GLY A 59 -0.31 -30.98 33.02
N SER A 60 -0.73 -29.91 32.33
CA SER A 60 -2.04 -29.28 32.56
C SER A 60 -3.22 -30.19 32.13
N GLU A 61 -4.29 -30.16 32.92
CA GLU A 61 -5.53 -30.91 32.68
C GLU A 61 -6.58 -30.06 31.95
N ASN A 62 -7.19 -30.63 30.90
CA ASN A 62 -8.17 -29.99 30.01
C ASN A 62 -7.82 -28.52 29.65
N PRO A 63 -6.56 -28.21 29.24
CA PRO A 63 -6.11 -26.84 29.07
C PRO A 63 -6.90 -26.09 27.99
N THR A 64 -7.00 -24.78 28.14
CA THR A 64 -7.43 -23.92 27.03
C THR A 64 -6.33 -23.90 25.96
N LEU A 65 -6.69 -24.19 24.72
CA LEU A 65 -5.77 -24.24 23.58
C LEU A 65 -6.13 -23.13 22.59
N PRO A 66 -5.19 -22.31 22.09
CA PRO A 66 -5.52 -21.33 21.07
C PRO A 66 -5.50 -21.96 19.68
N LEU A 67 -6.42 -21.48 18.86
CA LEU A 67 -6.43 -21.67 17.41
C LEU A 67 -6.23 -20.32 16.73
N GLU A 68 -5.76 -20.35 15.49
CA GLU A 68 -5.55 -19.19 14.61
C GLU A 68 -6.22 -19.52 13.27
N LEU A 69 -6.90 -18.54 12.67
CA LEU A 69 -7.59 -18.75 11.38
C LEU A 69 -6.58 -19.04 10.26
N GLY A 70 -6.88 -20.06 9.45
CA GLY A 70 -6.01 -20.56 8.39
C GLY A 70 -4.89 -21.49 8.85
N GLN A 71 -4.57 -21.56 10.15
CA GLN A 71 -3.52 -22.43 10.67
C GLN A 71 -3.96 -23.90 10.69
N ARG A 72 -3.01 -24.80 10.38
CA ARG A 72 -3.19 -26.25 10.44
C ARG A 72 -2.69 -26.83 11.76
N TYR A 73 -3.47 -27.72 12.35
CA TYR A 73 -3.25 -28.35 13.64
C TYR A 73 -3.13 -29.86 13.53
N GLN A 74 -2.28 -30.47 14.36
CA GLN A 74 -2.18 -31.92 14.51
C GLN A 74 -2.40 -32.31 15.98
N VAL A 75 -3.47 -33.03 16.28
CA VAL A 75 -3.77 -33.53 17.63
C VAL A 75 -3.46 -35.02 17.71
N THR A 76 -2.56 -35.39 18.61
CA THR A 76 -2.20 -36.79 18.90
C THR A 76 -2.72 -37.20 20.26
N VAL A 77 -3.44 -38.32 20.36
CA VAL A 77 -3.94 -38.86 21.64
C VAL A 77 -3.34 -40.25 21.88
N THR A 78 -2.52 -40.37 22.92
CA THR A 78 -1.73 -41.59 23.18
C THR A 78 -2.58 -42.81 23.52
N ASN A 79 -3.76 -42.61 24.12
CA ASN A 79 -4.76 -43.67 24.43
C ASN A 79 -6.09 -43.45 23.67
N HIS A 80 -6.03 -43.09 22.39
CA HIS A 80 -7.20 -42.74 21.56
C HIS A 80 -8.33 -43.79 21.53
N PHE A 81 -8.02 -45.09 21.62
CA PHE A 81 -9.04 -46.15 21.64
C PHE A 81 -10.01 -46.02 22.83
N SER A 82 -9.54 -45.53 23.97
CA SER A 82 -10.35 -45.31 25.17
C SER A 82 -10.79 -43.85 25.31
N HIS A 83 -10.06 -42.91 24.70
CA HIS A 83 -10.29 -41.47 24.81
C HIS A 83 -10.26 -40.74 23.46
N PRO A 84 -11.20 -41.01 22.52
CA PRO A 84 -11.23 -40.37 21.20
C PRO A 84 -11.59 -38.88 21.32
N PHE A 85 -10.88 -38.06 20.54
CA PHE A 85 -10.99 -36.59 20.53
C PHE A 85 -12.12 -36.12 19.61
N GLU A 86 -12.96 -35.20 20.10
CA GLU A 86 -14.00 -34.51 19.34
C GLU A 86 -13.79 -32.99 19.40
N ILE A 87 -13.98 -32.30 18.29
CA ILE A 87 -14.05 -30.83 18.21
C ILE A 87 -15.52 -30.41 18.23
N ILE A 88 -15.86 -29.46 19.10
CA ILE A 88 -17.24 -29.15 19.48
C ILE A 88 -17.53 -27.65 19.53
N ALA A 89 -18.75 -27.26 19.13
CA ALA A 89 -19.35 -26.01 19.61
C ALA A 89 -19.84 -26.25 21.03
N LYS A 90 -19.02 -25.85 22.01
CA LYS A 90 -19.18 -26.18 23.42
C LYS A 90 -20.29 -25.36 24.07
N ALA A 91 -21.23 -26.08 24.68
CA ALA A 91 -22.35 -25.51 25.42
C ALA A 91 -22.05 -25.45 26.93
N ALA A 92 -23.01 -24.95 27.71
CA ALA A 92 -22.96 -24.97 29.16
C ALA A 92 -22.81 -26.41 29.71
N SER A 93 -23.58 -27.37 29.17
CA SER A 93 -23.53 -28.78 29.53
C SER A 93 -23.13 -29.68 28.36
N ALA A 94 -22.42 -30.77 28.65
CA ALA A 94 -21.90 -31.68 27.61
C ALA A 94 -22.98 -32.39 26.77
N ALA A 95 -24.21 -32.48 27.30
CA ALA A 95 -25.36 -33.03 26.59
C ALA A 95 -25.90 -32.08 25.49
N GLN A 96 -25.42 -30.83 25.45
CA GLN A 96 -25.85 -29.78 24.52
C GLN A 96 -24.73 -29.32 23.57
N ASP A 97 -23.52 -29.88 23.67
CA ASP A 97 -22.44 -29.58 22.73
C ASP A 97 -22.81 -30.08 21.32
N ASN A 98 -22.53 -29.30 20.29
CA ASN A 98 -22.61 -29.76 18.90
C ASN A 98 -21.26 -30.34 18.47
N VAL A 99 -21.22 -31.55 17.91
CA VAL A 99 -19.98 -32.19 17.43
C VAL A 99 -19.75 -31.82 15.97
N LEU A 100 -18.55 -31.32 15.65
CA LEU A 100 -18.20 -30.81 14.33
C LEU A 100 -17.24 -31.74 13.58
N LEU A 101 -16.23 -32.26 14.27
CA LEU A 101 -15.22 -33.21 13.77
C LEU A 101 -14.96 -34.26 14.88
N SER A 102 -14.76 -35.53 14.51
CA SER A 102 -14.73 -36.62 15.49
C SER A 102 -13.77 -37.75 15.13
N MET A 103 -12.78 -38.02 15.99
CA MET A 103 -11.86 -39.14 15.82
C MET A 103 -12.60 -40.49 15.78
N ALA A 104 -12.34 -41.27 14.73
CA ALA A 104 -12.89 -42.60 14.41
C ALA A 104 -14.42 -42.71 14.26
N ILE A 105 -15.12 -41.60 14.00
CA ILE A 105 -16.59 -41.52 13.81
C ILE A 105 -16.86 -40.50 12.70
N VAL A 106 -18.12 -40.33 12.26
CA VAL A 106 -18.52 -39.27 11.33
C VAL A 106 -18.93 -38.01 12.08
N GLY A 107 -18.31 -36.88 11.74
CA GLY A 107 -18.72 -35.51 12.10
C GLY A 107 -19.18 -34.71 10.86
N PRO A 108 -19.98 -33.64 11.03
CA PRO A 108 -20.56 -32.89 9.91
C PRO A 108 -19.55 -32.15 9.02
N PHE A 109 -18.39 -31.72 9.55
CA PHE A 109 -17.40 -30.96 8.78
C PHE A 109 -16.30 -31.81 8.13
N GLU A 110 -16.30 -33.13 8.34
CA GLU A 110 -15.20 -34.01 7.94
C GLU A 110 -15.06 -34.22 6.42
N SER A 111 -16.13 -33.92 5.69
CA SER A 111 -16.13 -33.92 4.21
C SER A 111 -16.03 -32.52 3.60
N HIS A 112 -15.91 -31.47 4.43
CA HIS A 112 -15.85 -30.09 3.95
C HIS A 112 -14.48 -29.81 3.32
N PRO A 113 -14.39 -29.44 2.02
CA PRO A 113 -13.12 -29.35 1.31
C PRO A 113 -12.17 -28.28 1.88
N GLY A 114 -12.70 -27.22 2.51
CA GLY A 114 -11.88 -26.22 3.18
C GLY A 114 -11.23 -26.70 4.48
N VAL A 115 -11.91 -27.55 5.27
CA VAL A 115 -11.50 -27.86 6.66
C VAL A 115 -10.30 -28.82 6.74
N ALA A 116 -9.98 -29.52 5.64
CA ALA A 116 -8.81 -30.37 5.50
C ALA A 116 -8.62 -31.38 6.66
N TRP A 117 -9.74 -31.98 7.10
CA TRP A 117 -9.75 -33.01 8.16
C TRP A 117 -9.08 -34.30 7.68
N GLU A 118 -8.11 -34.78 8.44
CA GLU A 118 -7.50 -36.10 8.28
C GLU A 118 -7.56 -36.84 9.62
N ASP A 119 -8.16 -38.04 9.65
CA ASP A 119 -7.95 -39.00 10.75
C ASP A 119 -7.17 -40.20 10.21
N ASN A 120 -6.05 -40.53 10.85
CA ASN A 120 -5.24 -41.70 10.47
C ASN A 120 -5.73 -43.03 11.07
N GLY A 121 -6.80 -43.01 11.87
CA GLY A 121 -7.37 -44.18 12.56
C GLY A 121 -6.45 -44.77 13.62
N ARG A 122 -5.43 -44.02 14.06
CA ARG A 122 -4.39 -44.43 15.02
C ARG A 122 -4.10 -43.34 16.06
N GLY A 123 -5.09 -42.48 16.31
CA GLY A 123 -5.02 -41.45 17.34
C GLY A 123 -4.30 -40.17 16.93
N VAL A 124 -4.12 -39.92 15.63
CA VAL A 124 -3.66 -38.62 15.13
C VAL A 124 -4.69 -38.07 14.16
N VAL A 125 -5.21 -36.89 14.49
CA VAL A 125 -6.08 -36.10 13.61
C VAL A 125 -5.40 -34.79 13.20
N ARG A 126 -5.72 -34.29 12.01
CA ARG A 126 -5.34 -32.96 11.54
C ARG A 126 -6.55 -32.18 11.05
N PHE A 127 -6.59 -30.88 11.29
CA PHE A 127 -7.57 -29.94 10.71
C PHE A 127 -6.91 -28.61 10.40
N THR A 128 -7.51 -27.85 9.50
CA THR A 128 -7.29 -26.40 9.40
C THR A 128 -8.43 -25.69 10.12
N LEU A 129 -8.15 -24.68 10.95
CA LEU A 129 -9.23 -23.80 11.42
C LEU A 129 -9.61 -22.84 10.28
N THR A 130 -10.57 -23.24 9.45
CA THR A 130 -11.17 -22.32 8.48
C THR A 130 -12.22 -21.42 9.13
N LEU A 131 -12.63 -20.39 8.38
CA LEU A 131 -13.70 -19.49 8.79
C LEU A 131 -15.01 -20.25 9.04
N GLU A 132 -15.37 -21.22 8.20
CA GLU A 132 -16.61 -21.99 8.35
C GLU A 132 -16.59 -22.89 9.59
N LEU A 133 -15.45 -23.53 9.88
CA LEU A 133 -15.30 -24.31 11.12
C LEU A 133 -15.37 -23.39 12.35
N TYR A 134 -14.74 -22.20 12.30
CA TYR A 134 -14.79 -21.23 13.39
C TYR A 134 -16.20 -20.67 13.63
N GLN A 135 -16.95 -20.37 12.56
CA GLN A 135 -18.35 -19.98 12.60
C GLN A 135 -19.20 -21.07 13.28
N ALA A 136 -19.05 -22.33 12.86
CA ALA A 136 -19.77 -23.46 13.45
C ALA A 136 -19.40 -23.70 14.92
N LEU A 137 -18.13 -23.50 15.31
CA LEU A 137 -17.67 -23.57 16.70
C LEU A 137 -18.31 -22.51 17.61
N SER A 138 -18.71 -21.38 17.04
CA SER A 138 -19.24 -20.21 17.77
C SER A 138 -20.75 -20.02 17.61
N GLU A 139 -21.42 -20.85 16.80
CA GLU A 139 -22.82 -20.74 16.42
C GLU A 139 -23.75 -20.60 17.65
N GLY A 140 -24.59 -19.57 17.66
CA GLY A 140 -25.54 -19.30 18.75
C GLY A 140 -24.89 -18.79 20.04
N GLY A 141 -23.70 -18.18 19.96
CA GLY A 141 -22.96 -17.69 21.13
C GLY A 141 -22.28 -18.80 21.93
N ARG A 142 -22.07 -19.97 21.31
CA ARG A 142 -21.31 -21.07 21.90
C ARG A 142 -19.81 -20.75 21.93
N LYS A 143 -19.06 -21.49 22.73
CA LYS A 143 -17.60 -21.40 22.74
C LYS A 143 -16.98 -22.47 21.84
N PRO A 144 -15.92 -22.15 21.10
CA PRO A 144 -15.02 -23.17 20.56
C PRO A 144 -14.51 -24.11 21.68
N GLY A 145 -14.50 -25.42 21.46
CA GLY A 145 -13.98 -26.38 22.44
C GLY A 145 -13.70 -27.76 21.90
N TYR A 146 -13.20 -28.63 22.78
CA TYR A 146 -12.92 -30.03 22.49
C TYR A 146 -13.31 -30.94 23.67
N ARG A 147 -13.52 -32.22 23.40
CA ARG A 147 -13.84 -33.21 24.44
C ARG A 147 -13.45 -34.64 24.08
N CYS A 148 -13.48 -35.51 25.09
CA CYS A 148 -13.47 -36.96 24.92
C CYS A 148 -14.90 -37.49 24.86
N ARG A 149 -15.30 -38.16 23.78
CA ARG A 149 -16.68 -38.67 23.61
C ARG A 149 -17.21 -39.50 24.81
N PRO A 150 -16.55 -40.59 25.26
CA PRO A 150 -17.06 -41.41 26.36
C PRO A 150 -17.00 -40.73 27.75
N HIS A 151 -16.27 -39.62 27.88
CA HIS A 151 -16.03 -38.92 29.14
C HIS A 151 -16.40 -37.44 29.01
N SER A 152 -17.45 -37.14 28.23
CA SER A 152 -17.79 -35.79 27.75
C SER A 152 -18.06 -34.77 28.85
N ALA A 153 -18.47 -35.21 30.03
CA ALA A 153 -18.70 -34.34 31.18
C ALA A 153 -17.41 -33.85 31.87
N THR A 154 -16.36 -34.67 31.89
CA THR A 154 -15.13 -34.45 32.68
C THR A 154 -13.93 -34.08 31.80
N MET A 155 -13.72 -34.80 30.71
CA MET A 155 -12.64 -34.57 29.75
C MET A 155 -13.09 -33.61 28.65
N ARG A 156 -13.27 -32.32 28.98
CA ARG A 156 -13.61 -31.25 28.01
C ARG A 156 -12.87 -29.96 28.31
N GLY A 157 -12.26 -29.38 27.28
CA GLY A 157 -11.54 -28.10 27.33
C GLY A 157 -12.17 -27.05 26.42
N GLU A 158 -11.61 -25.84 26.44
CA GLU A 158 -12.00 -24.75 25.55
C GLU A 158 -10.91 -24.50 24.51
N PHE A 159 -11.31 -24.02 23.32
CA PHE A 159 -10.38 -23.35 22.44
C PHE A 159 -10.52 -21.84 22.66
N THR A 160 -9.40 -21.12 22.82
CA THR A 160 -9.37 -19.70 22.46
C THR A 160 -9.16 -19.60 20.95
N VAL A 161 -9.56 -18.50 20.34
CA VAL A 161 -9.14 -18.17 18.97
C VAL A 161 -8.37 -16.86 19.05
N ALA A 162 -7.07 -16.94 18.76
CA ALA A 162 -6.20 -15.79 18.60
C ALA A 162 -6.25 -15.34 17.14
N GLY A 163 -5.85 -14.10 16.86
CA GLY A 163 -5.68 -13.63 15.48
C GLY A 163 -6.99 -13.40 14.71
N LEU A 164 -7.95 -12.69 15.33
CA LEU A 164 -8.67 -11.69 14.56
C LEU A 164 -8.18 -10.31 15.02
N PRO A 165 -7.69 -9.47 14.08
CA PRO A 165 -8.28 -9.32 12.75
C PRO A 165 -7.26 -9.12 11.59
N LEU A 166 -6.24 -9.98 11.47
CA LEU A 166 -5.62 -10.45 10.21
C LEU A 166 -4.46 -11.40 10.53
N ALA A 167 -4.43 -12.61 9.96
CA ALA A 167 -3.42 -13.63 10.31
C ALA A 167 -2.02 -13.39 9.68
N HIS A 168 -1.91 -12.48 8.71
CA HIS A 168 -0.67 -12.20 7.98
C HIS A 168 -0.15 -10.81 8.32
N ARG A 169 1.07 -10.77 8.87
CA ARG A 169 1.78 -9.50 9.12
C ARG A 169 2.25 -8.86 7.82
N ILE A 170 2.32 -7.53 7.81
CA ILE A 170 2.91 -6.75 6.71
C ILE A 170 4.37 -7.17 6.55
N ALA A 171 4.67 -7.81 5.42
CA ALA A 171 6.01 -8.23 5.08
C ALA A 171 6.86 -7.05 4.57
N PRO A 172 8.18 -7.04 4.83
CA PRO A 172 9.07 -6.05 4.23
C PRO A 172 9.17 -6.27 2.72
N ALA A 173 9.05 -5.18 1.95
CA ALA A 173 9.28 -5.18 0.52
C ALA A 173 10.74 -5.59 0.20
N PRO A 174 11.00 -6.23 -0.95
CA PRO A 174 12.36 -6.41 -1.45
C PRO A 174 13.04 -5.07 -1.82
N LEU A 175 12.26 -4.08 -2.22
CA LEU A 175 12.72 -2.73 -2.57
C LEU A 175 13.35 -2.00 -1.37
N ARG A 176 14.30 -1.10 -1.64
CA ARG A 176 14.84 -0.15 -0.65
C ARG A 176 14.63 1.28 -1.14
N ILE A 177 14.21 2.15 -0.23
CA ILE A 177 13.99 3.58 -0.51
C ILE A 177 14.96 4.46 0.28
N GLY A 178 15.31 5.61 -0.27
CA GLY A 178 15.97 6.70 0.41
C GLY A 178 14.97 7.77 0.83
N LEU A 179 15.32 8.53 1.87
CA LEU A 179 14.59 9.72 2.29
C LEU A 179 15.54 10.91 2.21
N GLN A 180 15.28 11.83 1.27
CA GLN A 180 16.08 13.05 1.09
C GLN A 180 15.45 14.20 1.86
N PRO A 181 16.15 14.83 2.83
CA PRO A 181 15.63 16.01 3.52
C PRO A 181 15.41 17.20 2.57
N VAL A 182 14.24 17.83 2.68
CA VAL A 182 13.84 19.01 1.90
C VAL A 182 13.58 20.21 2.83
N ALA A 183 12.92 19.98 3.96
CA ALA A 183 12.69 21.01 4.97
C ALA A 183 12.78 20.42 6.38
N ALA A 184 13.15 21.27 7.34
CA ALA A 184 13.20 20.98 8.77
C ALA A 184 12.89 22.28 9.56
N GLY A 185 12.62 22.17 10.86
CA GLY A 185 12.24 23.33 11.67
C GLY A 185 10.75 23.69 11.60
N LEU A 186 9.92 22.74 11.17
CA LEU A 186 8.45 22.81 11.20
C LEU A 186 7.96 22.29 12.56
N THR A 187 6.73 22.61 12.97
CA THR A 187 6.20 22.13 14.26
C THR A 187 5.58 20.74 14.10
N ALA A 188 4.47 20.64 13.38
CA ALA A 188 3.81 19.39 13.02
C ALA A 188 3.22 19.52 11.60
N PRO A 189 4.01 19.25 10.55
CA PRO A 189 3.54 19.34 9.17
C PRO A 189 2.59 18.18 8.87
N VAL A 190 1.36 18.46 8.40
CA VAL A 190 0.26 17.47 8.26
C VAL A 190 -0.35 17.35 6.86
N ALA A 191 0.00 18.25 5.94
CA ALA A 191 -0.28 18.12 4.50
C ALA A 191 0.73 18.94 3.68
N LEU A 192 1.07 18.47 2.48
CA LEU A 192 1.86 19.23 1.50
C LEU A 192 1.13 19.23 0.16
N VAL A 193 0.98 20.42 -0.43
CA VAL A 193 0.18 20.68 -1.64
C VAL A 193 1.02 21.47 -2.65
N PRO A 194 1.11 21.07 -3.94
CA PRO A 194 1.87 21.81 -4.94
C PRO A 194 1.17 23.11 -5.36
N ASP A 195 1.95 24.15 -5.70
CA ASP A 195 1.41 25.41 -6.24
C ASP A 195 0.83 25.19 -7.66
N PRO A 196 -0.46 25.50 -7.92
CA PRO A 196 -1.07 25.29 -9.24
C PRO A 196 -0.49 26.17 -10.37
N GLY A 197 0.22 27.25 -10.05
CA GLY A 197 0.90 28.12 -11.00
C GLY A 197 2.42 27.91 -11.10
N HIS A 198 3.06 27.24 -10.13
CA HIS A 198 4.53 27.23 -10.03
C HIS A 198 5.11 25.85 -9.64
N SER A 199 5.67 25.10 -10.60
CA SER A 199 6.12 23.70 -10.39
C SER A 199 7.15 23.53 -9.27
N ALA A 200 8.08 24.47 -9.09
CA ALA A 200 9.10 24.39 -8.05
C ALA A 200 8.67 24.94 -6.67
N ARG A 201 7.36 25.14 -6.43
CA ARG A 201 6.82 25.63 -5.15
C ARG A 201 5.81 24.63 -4.56
N LEU A 202 5.99 24.34 -3.27
CA LEU A 202 5.15 23.46 -2.47
C LEU A 202 4.70 24.22 -1.21
N TYR A 203 3.45 24.03 -0.82
CA TYR A 203 2.86 24.60 0.38
C TYR A 203 2.74 23.52 1.46
N VAL A 204 3.09 23.83 2.70
CA VAL A 204 3.06 22.88 3.83
C VAL A 204 2.14 23.42 4.92
N VAL A 205 1.07 22.67 5.19
CA VAL A 205 0.15 22.90 6.32
C VAL A 205 0.85 22.45 7.59
N ASP A 206 1.28 23.41 8.42
CA ASP A 206 1.79 23.15 9.76
C ASP A 206 0.62 23.25 10.75
N GLN A 207 0.32 22.18 11.49
CA GLN A 207 -0.87 22.02 12.33
C GLN A 207 -1.05 23.17 13.33
N ALA A 208 0.07 23.77 13.76
CA ALA A 208 0.11 24.90 14.69
C ALA A 208 -0.49 26.21 14.14
N GLY A 209 -0.75 26.32 12.82
CA GLY A 209 -1.37 27.49 12.18
C GLY A 209 -0.63 28.11 10.99
N PRO A 210 0.72 28.05 10.89
CA PRO A 210 1.43 28.60 9.73
C PRO A 210 1.28 27.76 8.46
N LEU A 211 0.87 28.38 7.37
CA LEU A 211 1.03 27.85 6.01
C LEU A 211 2.43 28.18 5.50
N ARG A 212 3.32 27.20 5.51
CA ARG A 212 4.73 27.36 5.12
C ARG A 212 4.92 27.13 3.63
N VAL A 213 5.99 27.69 3.07
CA VAL A 213 6.33 27.57 1.63
C VAL A 213 7.70 26.95 1.50
N ILE A 214 7.81 25.92 0.66
CA ILE A 214 9.07 25.41 0.15
C ILE A 214 9.17 25.86 -1.31
N GLU A 215 10.23 26.55 -1.68
CA GLU A 215 10.48 27.00 -3.04
C GLU A 215 11.90 26.63 -3.46
N ASN A 216 12.05 26.04 -4.65
CA ASN A 216 13.34 25.55 -5.16
C ASN A 216 14.08 24.61 -4.17
N GLY A 217 13.33 23.82 -3.41
CA GLY A 217 13.86 22.91 -2.38
C GLY A 217 14.29 23.59 -1.07
N GLN A 218 13.94 24.85 -0.83
CA GLN A 218 14.27 25.58 0.40
C GLN A 218 13.01 26.10 1.12
N LEU A 219 12.96 25.91 2.44
CA LEU A 219 11.89 26.42 3.30
C LEU A 219 12.03 27.94 3.47
N LEU A 220 10.99 28.70 3.09
CA LEU A 220 10.96 30.15 3.26
C LEU A 220 10.73 30.54 4.73
N GLY A 221 11.36 31.67 5.12
CA GLY A 221 11.35 32.14 6.50
C GLY A 221 10.01 32.72 6.97
N LYS A 222 9.21 33.29 6.06
CA LYS A 222 7.88 33.86 6.34
C LYS A 222 6.80 32.88 5.85
N PRO A 223 5.73 32.64 6.62
CA PRO A 223 4.57 31.88 6.13
C PRO A 223 3.75 32.68 5.11
N PHE A 224 3.09 31.99 4.20
CA PHE A 224 2.17 32.59 3.22
C PHE A 224 0.84 32.99 3.85
N LEU A 225 0.37 32.22 4.85
CA LEU A 225 -0.80 32.50 5.67
C LEU A 225 -0.50 32.05 7.10
N ASP A 226 -1.06 32.73 8.09
CA ASP A 226 -0.98 32.31 9.49
C ASP A 226 -2.39 32.34 10.09
N VAL A 227 -2.95 31.15 10.37
CA VAL A 227 -4.28 31.01 10.96
C VAL A 227 -4.24 30.80 12.48
N THR A 228 -3.08 30.90 13.14
CA THR A 228 -2.91 30.63 14.58
C THR A 228 -3.94 31.38 15.44
N GLY A 229 -4.25 32.63 15.08
CA GLY A 229 -5.23 33.48 15.78
C GLY A 229 -6.71 33.06 15.64
N LEU A 230 -7.01 32.11 14.75
CA LEU A 230 -8.36 31.53 14.57
C LEU A 230 -8.55 30.23 15.38
N LEU A 231 -7.45 29.55 15.72
CA LEU A 231 -7.49 28.20 16.26
C LEU A 231 -7.93 28.14 17.73
N VAL A 232 -8.48 27.01 18.13
CA VAL A 232 -8.54 26.63 19.55
C VAL A 232 -7.14 26.45 20.14
N PRO A 233 -6.94 26.66 21.45
CA PRO A 233 -5.68 26.30 22.12
C PRO A 233 -5.35 24.82 21.93
N LEU A 234 -4.20 24.55 21.31
CA LEU A 234 -3.70 23.20 21.02
C LEU A 234 -2.94 22.61 22.22
N ARG A 235 -3.07 21.30 22.40
CA ARG A 235 -2.40 20.54 23.45
C ARG A 235 -1.02 20.07 22.97
N ALA A 236 0.03 20.50 23.68
CA ALA A 236 1.42 20.16 23.32
C ALA A 236 1.72 18.65 23.27
N ASN A 237 1.06 17.85 24.11
CA ASN A 237 1.32 16.40 24.17
C ASN A 237 0.73 15.64 22.98
N TYR A 238 -0.50 15.96 22.59
CA TYR A 238 -1.24 15.36 21.47
C TYR A 238 -2.53 16.17 21.24
N ASP A 239 -2.83 16.49 19.98
CA ASP A 239 -4.08 17.10 19.56
C ASP A 239 -4.35 16.71 18.10
N GLU A 240 -5.62 16.46 17.75
CA GLU A 240 -6.05 16.28 16.36
C GLU A 240 -6.65 17.57 15.78
N ARG A 241 -6.77 18.62 16.59
CA ARG A 241 -7.30 19.93 16.16
C ARG A 241 -6.17 20.79 15.61
N GLY A 242 -6.52 21.81 14.84
CA GLY A 242 -5.58 22.84 14.38
C GLY A 242 -5.87 23.32 12.97
N PHE A 243 -4.81 23.63 12.23
CA PHE A 243 -4.87 23.87 10.79
C PHE A 243 -4.66 22.54 10.07
N LEU A 244 -5.70 21.99 9.43
CA LEU A 244 -5.72 20.60 8.98
C LEU A 244 -5.81 20.41 7.46
N GLY A 245 -6.40 21.34 6.71
CA GLY A 245 -6.66 21.16 5.28
C GLY A 245 -6.30 22.39 4.46
N LEU A 246 -5.83 22.15 3.22
CA LEU A 246 -5.58 23.16 2.20
C LEU A 246 -5.93 22.58 0.82
N ALA A 247 -6.76 23.28 0.05
CA ALA A 247 -6.99 22.98 -1.36
C ALA A 247 -6.95 24.26 -2.20
N PHE A 248 -6.20 24.27 -3.29
CA PHE A 248 -6.30 25.34 -4.30
C PHE A 248 -7.42 25.01 -5.29
N HIS A 249 -8.17 26.02 -5.74
CA HIS A 249 -9.16 25.82 -6.80
C HIS A 249 -8.47 25.34 -8.11
N PRO A 250 -9.08 24.47 -8.93
CA PRO A 250 -8.49 24.04 -10.21
C PRO A 250 -8.13 25.22 -11.14
N ASP A 251 -8.99 26.24 -11.18
CA ASP A 251 -8.76 27.50 -11.88
C ASP A 251 -7.79 28.49 -11.19
N TYR A 252 -7.14 28.15 -10.07
CA TYR A 252 -6.31 29.10 -9.30
C TYR A 252 -5.32 29.88 -10.18
N ALA A 253 -4.67 29.17 -11.10
CA ALA A 253 -3.70 29.72 -12.05
C ALA A 253 -4.30 30.27 -13.36
N GLN A 254 -5.62 30.26 -13.56
CA GLN A 254 -6.30 30.65 -14.80
C GLN A 254 -6.94 32.06 -14.69
N PRO A 255 -6.36 33.12 -15.28
CA PRO A 255 -6.92 34.47 -15.20
C PRO A 255 -8.31 34.57 -15.83
N GLY A 256 -9.23 35.26 -15.15
CA GLY A 256 -10.59 35.52 -15.64
C GLY A 256 -11.62 34.44 -15.28
N GLN A 257 -11.18 33.26 -14.80
CA GLN A 257 -12.09 32.24 -14.28
C GLN A 257 -12.61 32.58 -12.88
N ALA A 258 -13.78 32.04 -12.52
CA ALA A 258 -14.41 32.27 -11.23
C ALA A 258 -13.54 31.83 -10.04
N GLY A 259 -12.77 30.75 -10.21
CA GLY A 259 -11.85 30.23 -9.20
C GLY A 259 -10.45 30.87 -9.17
N HIS A 260 -10.16 31.87 -10.01
CA HIS A 260 -8.83 32.47 -10.09
C HIS A 260 -8.36 32.97 -8.71
N ARG A 261 -7.13 32.59 -8.33
CA ARG A 261 -6.46 32.93 -7.06
C ARG A 261 -7.19 32.51 -5.77
N ARG A 262 -8.18 31.61 -5.85
CA ARG A 262 -8.90 31.09 -4.68
C ARG A 262 -8.32 29.79 -4.16
N PHE A 263 -8.23 29.69 -2.84
CA PHE A 263 -7.88 28.47 -2.13
C PHE A 263 -8.68 28.39 -0.84
N TYR A 264 -8.73 27.19 -0.26
CA TYR A 264 -9.63 26.84 0.81
C TYR A 264 -8.85 26.19 1.96
N THR A 265 -9.23 26.50 3.20
CA THR A 265 -8.58 25.95 4.40
C THR A 265 -9.58 25.34 5.37
N TYR A 266 -9.18 24.28 6.07
CA TYR A 266 -9.95 23.69 7.18
C TYR A 266 -9.25 23.99 8.52
N THR A 267 -9.98 24.60 9.46
CA THR A 267 -9.47 25.00 10.79
C THR A 267 -10.38 24.57 11.94
N SER A 268 -9.79 24.12 13.06
CA SER A 268 -10.49 23.91 14.33
C SER A 268 -10.55 25.20 15.15
N GLU A 269 -11.70 25.87 15.16
CA GLU A 269 -11.92 27.19 15.77
C GLU A 269 -12.79 27.11 17.04
N PRO A 270 -12.72 28.09 17.96
CA PRO A 270 -13.67 28.20 19.06
C PRO A 270 -15.12 28.32 18.57
N VAL A 271 -16.08 27.80 19.34
CA VAL A 271 -17.52 27.91 19.05
C VAL A 271 -17.93 29.39 18.99
N GLN A 272 -18.44 29.86 17.85
CA GLN A 272 -18.71 31.27 17.55
C GLN A 272 -20.19 31.57 17.24
N GLY A 273 -21.11 30.83 17.86
CA GLY A 273 -22.55 30.90 17.60
C GLY A 273 -23.04 29.62 16.92
N PRO A 274 -24.21 29.65 16.24
CA PRO A 274 -24.72 28.47 15.54
C PRO A 274 -23.79 28.04 14.40
N ALA A 275 -23.58 26.73 14.26
CA ALA A 275 -22.98 26.12 13.08
C ALA A 275 -24.03 25.91 11.98
N ASP A 276 -23.57 25.68 10.74
CA ASP A 276 -24.43 25.26 9.63
C ASP A 276 -24.87 23.79 9.80
N PHE A 277 -23.98 22.96 10.34
CA PHE A 277 -24.23 21.56 10.68
C PHE A 277 -23.93 21.31 12.17
N THR A 278 -24.84 20.60 12.83
CA THR A 278 -24.78 20.36 14.29
C THR A 278 -25.28 18.96 14.64
N VAL A 279 -25.01 18.52 15.87
CA VAL A 279 -25.47 17.23 16.42
C VAL A 279 -26.14 17.42 17.77
N GLU A 280 -27.06 16.52 18.13
CA GLU A 280 -27.76 16.61 19.41
C GLU A 280 -26.86 16.27 20.60
N LEU A 281 -26.76 17.20 21.53
CA LEU A 281 -26.01 17.06 22.77
C LEU A 281 -26.93 16.96 24.01
N PRO A 282 -26.61 16.13 25.01
CA PRO A 282 -27.31 16.11 26.29
C PRO A 282 -27.33 17.49 26.96
N ALA A 283 -28.47 17.85 27.56
CA ALA A 283 -28.66 19.14 28.23
C ALA A 283 -27.54 19.44 29.26
N GLY A 284 -26.93 20.62 29.14
CA GLY A 284 -25.79 21.04 29.98
C GLY A 284 -24.41 20.62 29.48
N THR A 285 -24.31 19.92 28.35
CA THR A 285 -23.03 19.72 27.63
C THR A 285 -22.87 20.75 26.51
N THR A 286 -21.64 20.95 26.03
CA THR A 286 -21.29 21.93 24.99
C THR A 286 -20.38 21.29 23.96
N MET A 287 -20.45 21.76 22.72
CA MET A 287 -19.52 21.38 21.66
C MET A 287 -18.08 21.69 22.07
N ASN A 288 -17.13 20.87 21.62
CA ASN A 288 -15.72 21.06 21.93
C ASN A 288 -15.14 22.27 21.18
N HIS A 289 -15.48 22.38 19.90
CA HIS A 289 -15.02 23.39 18.97
C HIS A 289 -15.92 23.39 17.72
N GLN A 290 -15.63 24.25 16.75
CA GLN A 290 -16.24 24.23 15.43
C GLN A 290 -15.15 24.03 14.37
N SER A 291 -15.34 23.08 13.46
CA SER A 291 -14.59 23.06 12.21
C SER A 291 -15.08 24.19 11.30
N ALA A 292 -14.18 24.90 10.66
CA ALA A 292 -14.51 25.95 9.70
C ALA A 292 -13.80 25.69 8.37
N VAL A 293 -14.55 25.73 7.26
CA VAL A 293 -13.96 25.82 5.91
C VAL A 293 -14.05 27.26 5.44
N ARG A 294 -12.92 27.81 5.02
CA ARG A 294 -12.80 29.20 4.56
C ARG A 294 -12.26 29.25 3.15
N GLU A 295 -12.86 30.08 2.30
CA GLU A 295 -12.28 30.57 1.05
C GLU A 295 -11.34 31.75 1.36
N TRP A 296 -10.23 31.83 0.63
CA TRP A 296 -9.27 32.93 0.66
C TRP A 296 -9.00 33.41 -0.76
N LEU A 297 -8.72 34.71 -0.93
CA LEU A 297 -8.37 35.31 -2.22
C LEU A 297 -6.96 35.91 -2.17
N TRP A 298 -6.05 35.40 -2.99
CA TRP A 298 -4.71 35.97 -3.14
C TRP A 298 -4.71 37.17 -4.09
N ASP A 299 -3.97 38.23 -3.77
CA ASP A 299 -3.83 39.44 -4.58
C ASP A 299 -2.92 39.26 -5.81
N GLY A 300 -2.22 38.12 -5.90
CA GLY A 300 -1.31 37.77 -7.00
C GLY A 300 0.05 38.47 -6.97
N VAL A 301 0.38 39.22 -5.91
CA VAL A 301 1.60 40.03 -5.82
C VAL A 301 2.28 39.99 -4.45
N SER A 302 1.55 39.74 -3.37
CA SER A 302 2.09 39.70 -2.01
C SER A 302 2.60 38.32 -1.63
N ASP A 303 3.75 38.26 -0.95
CA ASP A 303 4.31 37.02 -0.38
C ASP A 303 3.49 36.48 0.82
N SER A 304 2.34 37.07 1.14
CA SER A 304 1.42 36.61 2.18
C SER A 304 -0.01 37.08 1.93
N ILE A 305 -0.95 36.38 2.55
CA ILE A 305 -2.39 36.61 2.49
C ILE A 305 -2.84 37.63 3.53
N ASP A 306 -3.77 38.50 3.16
CA ASP A 306 -4.48 39.37 4.09
C ASP A 306 -5.44 38.51 4.96
N PRO A 307 -5.29 38.48 6.30
CA PRO A 307 -6.15 37.68 7.17
C PRO A 307 -7.64 38.06 7.09
N THR A 308 -7.97 39.27 6.63
CA THR A 308 -9.34 39.76 6.44
C THR A 308 -9.95 39.38 5.09
N SER A 309 -9.18 38.80 4.16
CA SER A 309 -9.64 38.37 2.84
C SER A 309 -10.46 37.07 2.84
N SER A 310 -10.69 36.45 4.01
CA SER A 310 -11.41 35.17 4.10
C SER A 310 -12.94 35.30 4.10
N ARG A 311 -13.59 34.31 3.49
CA ARG A 311 -15.03 34.07 3.55
C ARG A 311 -15.27 32.68 4.17
N VAL A 312 -16.06 32.60 5.23
CA VAL A 312 -16.50 31.30 5.78
C VAL A 312 -17.51 30.68 4.82
N LEU A 313 -17.32 29.40 4.47
CA LEU A 313 -18.23 28.62 3.64
C LEU A 313 -19.21 27.80 4.49
N LEU A 314 -18.67 27.15 5.51
CA LEU A 314 -19.40 26.30 6.44
C LEU A 314 -18.69 26.24 7.80
N ARG A 315 -19.49 26.20 8.87
CA ARG A 315 -19.11 25.78 10.21
C ARG A 315 -19.81 24.47 10.56
N ILE A 316 -19.07 23.54 11.15
CA ILE A 316 -19.57 22.26 11.64
C ILE A 316 -19.26 22.19 13.14
N ASP A 317 -20.26 21.95 13.97
CA ASP A 317 -20.04 21.70 15.39
C ASP A 317 -19.35 20.34 15.60
N GLN A 318 -18.27 20.32 16.38
CA GLN A 318 -17.54 19.11 16.74
C GLN A 318 -17.78 18.76 18.21
N PRO A 319 -18.40 17.60 18.52
CA PRO A 319 -18.78 17.27 19.88
C PRO A 319 -17.58 16.85 20.76
N GLN A 320 -16.51 16.29 20.17
CA GLN A 320 -15.24 16.00 20.87
C GLN A 320 -14.03 16.66 20.18
N SER A 321 -12.82 16.34 20.64
CA SER A 321 -11.55 16.93 20.16
C SER A 321 -10.78 16.04 19.18
N ASN A 322 -11.33 14.89 18.83
CA ASN A 322 -10.73 13.85 17.98
C ASN A 322 -11.71 13.45 16.87
N HIS A 323 -11.19 12.78 15.85
CA HIS A 323 -11.85 12.46 14.58
C HIS A 323 -12.28 13.70 13.80
N ASN A 324 -11.44 14.75 13.85
CA ASN A 324 -11.73 16.03 13.17
C ASN A 324 -11.45 15.98 11.66
N ALA A 325 -10.72 14.95 11.19
CA ALA A 325 -10.25 14.75 9.81
C ALA A 325 -9.73 16.03 9.12
N GLY A 326 -10.53 16.63 8.25
CA GLY A 326 -10.30 17.97 7.71
C GLY A 326 -9.39 18.04 6.48
N HIS A 327 -9.18 16.92 5.76
CA HIS A 327 -8.57 16.99 4.43
C HIS A 327 -9.49 17.70 3.44
N LEU A 328 -8.88 18.45 2.52
CA LEU A 328 -9.54 19.20 1.45
C LEU A 328 -8.83 18.87 0.14
N GLU A 329 -9.55 18.45 -0.88
CA GLU A 329 -8.99 18.21 -2.21
C GLU A 329 -10.05 18.43 -3.28
N PHE A 330 -9.66 18.92 -4.46
CA PHE A 330 -10.57 18.99 -5.60
C PHE A 330 -10.52 17.70 -6.39
N GLY A 331 -11.71 17.15 -6.68
CA GLY A 331 -11.85 15.99 -7.53
C GLY A 331 -11.56 16.29 -9.00
N PRO A 332 -11.36 15.24 -9.83
CA PRO A 332 -11.20 15.39 -11.28
C PRO A 332 -12.45 15.94 -11.98
N ASP A 333 -13.59 15.97 -11.27
CA ASP A 333 -14.86 16.57 -11.68
C ASP A 333 -14.96 18.07 -11.37
N GLY A 334 -13.96 18.66 -10.69
CA GLY A 334 -13.88 20.08 -10.39
C GLY A 334 -14.57 20.52 -9.09
N TYR A 335 -15.16 19.59 -8.32
CA TYR A 335 -15.79 19.91 -7.03
C TYR A 335 -14.83 19.73 -5.85
N LEU A 336 -15.06 20.45 -4.75
CA LEU A 336 -14.28 20.34 -3.52
C LEU A 336 -14.81 19.19 -2.67
N TYR A 337 -13.94 18.25 -2.34
CA TYR A 337 -14.20 17.15 -1.43
C TYR A 337 -13.63 17.49 -0.04
N ILE A 338 -14.37 17.11 1.00
CA ILE A 338 -14.08 17.42 2.41
C ILE A 338 -14.25 16.15 3.23
N ALA A 339 -13.23 15.75 4.00
CA ALA A 339 -13.30 14.58 4.88
C ALA A 339 -13.65 14.97 6.33
N LEU A 340 -14.62 14.27 6.91
CA LEU A 340 -15.15 14.51 8.25
C LEU A 340 -15.27 13.17 9.00
N GLY A 341 -14.59 13.04 10.14
CA GLY A 341 -14.79 11.91 11.03
C GLY A 341 -16.12 11.96 11.77
N ASP A 342 -16.43 10.90 12.51
CA ASP A 342 -17.71 10.66 13.19
C ASP A 342 -18.05 11.68 14.29
N GLY A 343 -17.08 12.49 14.74
CA GLY A 343 -17.23 13.49 15.79
C GLY A 343 -16.42 13.19 17.07
N GLY A 344 -15.88 11.97 17.18
CA GLY A 344 -14.90 11.59 18.18
C GLY A 344 -15.42 10.69 19.30
N GLY A 345 -14.65 10.59 20.38
CA GLY A 345 -14.89 9.57 21.40
C GLY A 345 -14.65 8.14 20.88
N ALA A 346 -15.24 7.15 21.57
CA ALA A 346 -15.05 5.73 21.25
C ALA A 346 -16.37 5.08 20.81
N ASN A 347 -16.24 4.12 19.90
CA ASN A 347 -17.32 3.26 19.39
C ASN A 347 -18.49 4.02 18.75
N ASP A 348 -18.33 5.30 18.41
CA ASP A 348 -19.41 6.14 17.84
C ASP A 348 -20.67 6.13 18.75
N THR A 349 -20.46 6.20 20.08
CA THR A 349 -21.52 6.18 21.12
C THR A 349 -21.48 7.37 22.09
N ALA A 350 -20.51 8.28 21.94
CA ALA A 350 -20.38 9.43 22.81
C ALA A 350 -21.52 10.46 22.61
N ALA A 351 -21.63 11.44 23.49
CA ALA A 351 -22.55 12.56 23.31
C ALA A 351 -22.32 13.23 21.93
N GLY A 352 -23.37 13.35 21.11
CA GLY A 352 -23.28 13.83 19.73
C GLY A 352 -23.48 12.76 18.65
N HIS A 353 -23.57 11.46 18.99
CA HIS A 353 -23.66 10.36 18.01
C HIS A 353 -25.04 9.67 17.90
N GLY A 354 -26.00 10.05 18.76
CA GLY A 354 -27.32 9.43 18.81
C GLY A 354 -27.27 7.93 19.13
N THR A 355 -28.34 7.21 18.78
CA THR A 355 -28.45 5.76 19.05
C THR A 355 -27.86 4.89 17.95
N GLN A 356 -27.89 5.35 16.68
CA GLN A 356 -27.37 4.59 15.54
C GLN A 356 -25.88 4.82 15.25
N GLY A 357 -25.30 5.92 15.75
CA GLY A 357 -23.96 6.37 15.41
C GLY A 357 -23.96 7.35 14.25
N ASN A 358 -23.02 8.30 14.23
CA ASN A 358 -22.90 9.29 13.16
C ASN A 358 -22.47 8.65 11.84
N GLY A 359 -21.58 7.64 11.87
CA GLY A 359 -21.17 6.95 10.64
C GLY A 359 -22.34 6.34 9.86
N GLN A 360 -23.39 5.87 10.55
CA GLN A 360 -24.60 5.30 9.93
C GLN A 360 -25.77 6.30 9.82
N ASN A 361 -25.57 7.58 10.09
CA ASN A 361 -26.64 8.58 10.08
C ASN A 361 -26.53 9.54 8.90
N ILE A 362 -27.26 9.27 7.83
CA ILE A 362 -27.31 10.12 6.62
C ILE A 362 -27.86 11.54 6.85
N ASN A 363 -28.38 11.83 8.05
CA ASN A 363 -28.85 13.17 8.45
C ASN A 363 -27.83 13.95 9.31
N THR A 364 -26.60 13.44 9.49
CA THR A 364 -25.46 14.21 10.00
C THR A 364 -24.34 14.27 8.97
N ILE A 365 -23.52 15.32 9.04
CA ILE A 365 -22.38 15.50 8.15
C ILE A 365 -21.11 14.79 8.67
N LEU A 366 -21.13 14.30 9.91
CA LEU A 366 -20.01 13.62 10.56
C LEU A 366 -19.95 12.14 10.13
N GLY A 367 -18.74 11.62 9.91
CA GLY A 367 -18.50 10.25 9.42
C GLY A 367 -18.69 10.11 7.91
N THR A 368 -18.35 11.15 7.16
CA THR A 368 -18.65 11.29 5.72
C THR A 368 -17.50 11.86 4.90
N ILE A 369 -17.56 11.61 3.58
CA ILE A 369 -16.97 12.49 2.57
C ILE A 369 -18.08 13.39 2.04
N VAL A 370 -17.84 14.70 2.09
CA VAL A 370 -18.70 15.75 1.53
C VAL A 370 -18.16 16.21 0.17
N ARG A 371 -19.05 16.64 -0.73
CA ARG A 371 -18.69 17.19 -2.06
C ARG A 371 -19.54 18.42 -2.40
N ILE A 372 -18.89 19.57 -2.66
CA ILE A 372 -19.53 20.87 -2.91
C ILE A 372 -18.87 21.66 -4.05
N ASP A 373 -19.58 22.59 -4.70
CA ASP A 373 -18.96 23.73 -5.41
C ASP A 373 -18.80 24.88 -4.41
N PRO A 374 -17.56 25.18 -3.96
CA PRO A 374 -17.31 26.16 -2.90
C PRO A 374 -17.39 27.62 -3.38
N LEU A 375 -17.52 27.87 -4.70
CA LEU A 375 -17.61 29.22 -5.23
C LEU A 375 -18.89 29.90 -4.73
N HIS A 376 -18.79 31.21 -4.46
CA HIS A 376 -19.96 31.99 -4.08
C HIS A 376 -21.01 31.92 -5.20
N PRO A 377 -22.29 31.57 -4.93
CA PRO A 377 -23.28 31.27 -5.98
C PRO A 377 -23.53 32.38 -7.02
N THR A 378 -23.18 33.64 -6.71
CA THR A 378 -23.24 34.78 -7.63
C THR A 378 -22.13 34.80 -8.69
N LEU A 379 -21.05 34.04 -8.50
CA LEU A 379 -20.00 33.83 -9.50
C LEU A 379 -20.41 32.80 -10.55
N THR A 380 -21.32 31.88 -10.18
CA THR A 380 -21.83 30.79 -11.02
C THR A 380 -23.35 30.87 -11.23
N PRO A 381 -23.92 32.03 -11.65
CA PRO A 381 -25.37 32.24 -11.67
C PRO A 381 -26.15 31.35 -12.65
N GLY A 382 -25.46 30.71 -13.60
CA GLY A 382 -26.02 29.74 -14.55
C GLY A 382 -25.73 28.28 -14.21
N SER A 383 -25.13 27.96 -13.05
CA SER A 383 -24.92 26.57 -12.63
C SER A 383 -26.27 25.87 -12.36
N PRO A 384 -26.44 24.60 -12.77
CA PRO A 384 -27.62 23.79 -12.42
C PRO A 384 -27.61 23.38 -10.94
N ASP A 385 -26.47 23.47 -10.26
CA ASP A 385 -26.29 23.01 -8.88
C ASP A 385 -27.10 23.88 -7.90
N PRO A 386 -27.97 23.30 -7.05
CA PRO A 386 -28.72 24.05 -6.04
C PRO A 386 -27.81 24.86 -5.12
N VAL A 387 -28.29 26.04 -4.72
CA VAL A 387 -27.63 26.85 -3.70
C VAL A 387 -27.84 26.21 -2.33
N SER A 388 -26.77 26.11 -1.54
CA SER A 388 -26.80 25.54 -0.19
C SER A 388 -27.79 26.27 0.74
N ALA A 389 -28.24 25.60 1.80
CA ALA A 389 -29.20 26.17 2.75
C ALA A 389 -28.72 27.48 3.41
N ASN A 390 -27.40 27.66 3.57
CA ASN A 390 -26.77 28.86 4.11
C ASN A 390 -26.46 29.94 3.04
N GLY A 391 -26.66 29.65 1.75
CA GLY A 391 -26.42 30.56 0.63
C GLY A 391 -24.95 30.79 0.26
N ALA A 392 -24.00 30.12 0.93
CA ALA A 392 -22.57 30.40 0.76
C ALA A 392 -21.91 29.60 -0.37
N TYR A 393 -22.48 28.48 -0.80
CA TYR A 393 -21.90 27.58 -1.80
C TYR A 393 -23.01 26.89 -2.61
N ARG A 394 -22.65 25.98 -3.52
CA ARG A 394 -23.60 25.12 -4.24
C ARG A 394 -23.33 23.65 -3.96
N VAL A 395 -24.37 22.84 -4.01
CA VAL A 395 -24.28 21.38 -3.87
C VAL A 395 -24.45 20.74 -5.25
N PRO A 396 -23.52 19.87 -5.71
CA PRO A 396 -23.63 19.20 -6.99
C PRO A 396 -24.98 18.52 -7.14
N TRP A 397 -25.73 18.81 -8.22
CA TRP A 397 -27.09 18.26 -8.41
C TRP A 397 -27.12 16.72 -8.46
N ASP A 398 -25.99 16.09 -8.75
CA ASP A 398 -25.84 14.64 -8.86
C ASP A 398 -25.33 13.96 -7.58
N ASN A 399 -25.16 14.70 -6.47
CA ASN A 399 -24.88 14.10 -5.16
C ASN A 399 -26.02 13.13 -4.75
N PRO A 400 -25.70 12.03 -4.05
CA PRO A 400 -26.61 10.89 -3.85
C PRO A 400 -27.89 11.20 -3.06
N PHE A 401 -27.89 12.26 -2.24
CA PHE A 401 -29.02 12.60 -1.37
C PHE A 401 -29.81 13.84 -1.81
N VAL A 402 -29.40 14.53 -2.89
CA VAL A 402 -30.05 15.75 -3.37
C VAL A 402 -31.53 15.51 -3.70
N GLY A 403 -32.40 16.13 -2.91
CA GLY A 403 -33.85 16.04 -3.09
C GLY A 403 -34.48 14.72 -2.61
N VAL A 404 -33.76 13.91 -1.83
CA VAL A 404 -34.29 12.72 -1.13
C VAL A 404 -33.99 12.82 0.38
N GLU A 405 -34.15 11.74 1.15
CA GLU A 405 -33.81 11.72 2.57
C GLU A 405 -32.29 11.60 2.78
N GLY A 406 -31.70 12.53 3.53
CA GLY A 406 -30.27 12.65 3.81
C GLY A 406 -29.82 14.12 3.72
N LEU A 407 -28.54 14.40 3.99
CA LEU A 407 -27.96 15.71 3.70
C LEU A 407 -27.42 15.76 2.26
N ASP A 408 -27.87 16.75 1.50
CA ASP A 408 -27.52 16.97 0.08
C ASP A 408 -25.99 16.99 -0.16
N GLU A 409 -25.20 17.46 0.81
CA GLU A 409 -23.73 17.60 0.74
C GLU A 409 -22.95 16.27 0.77
N ILE A 410 -23.55 15.19 1.27
CA ILE A 410 -22.85 13.91 1.48
C ILE A 410 -22.59 13.22 0.14
N PHE A 411 -21.33 12.90 -0.14
CA PHE A 411 -20.91 12.05 -1.27
C PHE A 411 -20.84 10.57 -0.88
N ALA A 412 -20.33 10.25 0.31
CA ALA A 412 -20.25 8.91 0.87
C ALA A 412 -20.25 8.96 2.41
N TYR A 413 -20.67 7.89 3.08
CA TYR A 413 -20.85 7.82 4.53
C TYR A 413 -20.41 6.47 5.09
N GLY A 414 -20.51 6.27 6.40
CA GLY A 414 -20.04 5.04 7.07
C GLY A 414 -18.54 5.03 7.34
N LEU A 415 -17.94 6.20 7.55
CA LEU A 415 -16.52 6.38 7.87
C LEU A 415 -16.33 6.81 9.33
N ARG A 416 -15.18 6.50 9.91
CA ARG A 416 -14.84 6.76 11.32
C ARG A 416 -14.00 8.02 11.50
N ASN A 417 -12.79 8.02 10.95
CA ASN A 417 -11.84 9.13 10.95
C ASN A 417 -10.99 9.08 9.67
N PRO A 418 -11.57 9.50 8.52
CA PRO A 418 -10.88 9.58 7.24
C PRO A 418 -9.89 10.76 7.24
N TYR A 419 -8.81 10.62 8.01
CA TYR A 419 -7.89 11.72 8.37
C TYR A 419 -7.33 12.44 7.13
N ARG A 420 -7.00 11.67 6.09
CA ARG A 420 -6.46 12.14 4.82
C ARG A 420 -7.01 11.26 3.69
N PHE A 421 -7.07 11.80 2.48
CA PHE A 421 -7.39 11.05 1.27
C PHE A 421 -6.57 11.60 0.09
N SER A 422 -6.67 10.97 -1.07
CA SER A 422 -6.22 11.56 -2.33
C SER A 422 -7.01 11.03 -3.52
N PHE A 423 -7.02 11.79 -4.61
CA PHE A 423 -7.42 11.28 -5.91
C PHE A 423 -6.22 10.68 -6.64
N ASP A 424 -6.39 9.48 -7.19
CA ASP A 424 -5.40 8.90 -8.09
C ASP A 424 -5.28 9.75 -9.36
N ALA A 425 -4.12 10.38 -9.55
CA ALA A 425 -3.88 11.40 -10.59
C ALA A 425 -4.01 10.91 -12.05
N ARG A 426 -4.30 9.63 -12.30
CA ARG A 426 -4.49 9.06 -13.64
C ARG A 426 -5.88 8.48 -13.86
N SER A 427 -6.44 7.79 -12.87
CA SER A 427 -7.75 7.14 -12.94
C SER A 427 -8.89 8.02 -12.41
N GLY A 428 -8.57 8.98 -11.53
CA GLY A 428 -9.57 9.77 -10.81
C GLY A 428 -10.25 9.01 -9.66
N ALA A 429 -9.77 7.82 -9.29
CA ALA A 429 -10.30 7.07 -8.16
C ALA A 429 -10.02 7.80 -6.83
N LEU A 430 -11.03 7.92 -5.97
CA LEU A 430 -10.92 8.52 -4.65
C LEU A 430 -10.47 7.45 -3.65
N ILE A 431 -9.27 7.61 -3.08
CA ILE A 431 -8.66 6.67 -2.14
C ILE A 431 -8.70 7.29 -0.74
N VAL A 432 -9.46 6.66 0.17
CA VAL A 432 -9.68 7.16 1.54
C VAL A 432 -9.26 6.08 2.55
N PRO A 433 -8.06 6.19 3.11
CA PRO A 433 -7.72 5.47 4.32
C PRO A 433 -8.53 5.97 5.51
N ASP A 434 -9.05 5.03 6.30
CA ASP A 434 -9.90 5.32 7.47
C ASP A 434 -9.31 4.67 8.71
N VAL A 435 -9.22 5.45 9.80
CA VAL A 435 -8.49 5.04 11.00
C VAL A 435 -9.36 4.15 11.89
N GLY A 436 -8.83 2.98 12.24
CA GLY A 436 -9.48 1.95 13.03
C GLY A 436 -9.84 2.38 14.45
N GLN A 437 -10.78 1.66 15.06
CA GLN A 437 -11.18 1.91 16.45
C GLN A 437 -10.20 1.28 17.45
N ASN A 438 -9.85 0.01 17.25
CA ASN A 438 -8.95 -0.74 18.14
C ASN A 438 -8.22 -1.89 17.41
N ARG A 439 -8.56 -2.19 16.15
CA ARG A 439 -8.36 -3.50 15.56
C ARG A 439 -7.92 -3.50 14.11
N VAL A 440 -8.59 -2.77 13.22
CA VAL A 440 -8.29 -2.78 11.79
C VAL A 440 -8.18 -1.37 11.23
N GLU A 441 -7.07 -1.12 10.56
CA GLU A 441 -6.84 0.06 9.74
C GLU A 441 -7.26 -0.23 8.29
N GLU A 442 -7.92 0.72 7.63
CA GLU A 442 -8.58 0.53 6.35
C GLU A 442 -7.98 1.40 5.24
N ILE A 443 -8.02 0.89 4.00
CA ILE A 443 -7.84 1.68 2.77
C ILE A 443 -9.05 1.43 1.88
N ASN A 444 -9.93 2.43 1.76
CA ASN A 444 -11.16 2.36 0.98
C ASN A 444 -11.02 3.01 -0.39
N LEU A 445 -11.68 2.43 -1.41
CA LEU A 445 -12.01 3.17 -2.63
C LEU A 445 -13.43 3.74 -2.50
N VAL A 446 -13.53 5.06 -2.47
CA VAL A 446 -14.78 5.74 -2.14
C VAL A 446 -15.58 6.08 -3.39
N HIS A 447 -16.76 5.49 -3.47
CA HIS A 447 -17.71 5.67 -4.57
C HIS A 447 -18.99 6.38 -4.09
N LYS A 448 -19.58 7.17 -4.98
CA LYS A 448 -20.76 7.99 -4.70
C LYS A 448 -21.92 7.16 -4.13
N GLY A 449 -22.47 7.61 -3.00
CA GLY A 449 -23.62 7.02 -2.30
C GLY A 449 -23.34 5.74 -1.52
N ARG A 450 -22.09 5.28 -1.44
CA ARG A 450 -21.73 4.06 -0.70
C ARG A 450 -21.60 4.30 0.81
N ASN A 451 -21.84 3.23 1.55
CA ASN A 451 -21.71 3.11 3.00
C ASN A 451 -20.47 2.25 3.29
N TYR A 452 -19.50 2.78 4.02
CA TYR A 452 -18.24 2.11 4.37
C TYR A 452 -18.29 1.35 5.71
N GLY A 453 -19.49 1.24 6.29
CA GLY A 453 -19.78 0.26 7.34
C GLY A 453 -19.57 0.74 8.77
N TRP A 454 -18.77 1.78 9.06
CA TRP A 454 -18.64 2.29 10.43
C TRP A 454 -19.99 2.86 10.94
N ARG A 455 -20.51 2.48 12.11
CA ARG A 455 -19.97 1.63 13.19
C ARG A 455 -20.53 0.20 13.27
N LEU A 456 -21.04 -0.34 12.18
CA LEU A 456 -21.47 -1.75 12.06
C LEU A 456 -20.29 -2.69 11.75
N LYS A 457 -19.21 -2.14 11.18
CA LYS A 457 -17.98 -2.83 10.82
C LYS A 457 -16.73 -2.07 11.26
N GLU A 458 -15.63 -2.80 11.38
CA GLU A 458 -14.26 -2.31 11.48
C GLU A 458 -13.40 -3.21 10.57
N GLY A 459 -12.94 -2.65 9.46
CA GLY A 459 -12.53 -3.39 8.27
C GLY A 459 -13.65 -4.30 7.74
N THR A 460 -13.27 -5.47 7.24
CA THR A 460 -14.20 -6.52 6.83
C THR A 460 -15.02 -7.13 7.99
N PHE A 461 -14.69 -6.86 9.26
CA PHE A 461 -15.27 -7.52 10.44
C PHE A 461 -16.47 -6.79 11.03
N ALA A 462 -17.44 -7.52 11.57
CA ALA A 462 -18.54 -6.95 12.36
C ALA A 462 -17.99 -6.23 13.60
N PHE A 463 -18.55 -5.07 13.94
CA PHE A 463 -18.19 -4.32 15.14
C PHE A 463 -19.36 -4.26 16.14
N ASP A 464 -19.12 -4.64 17.40
CA ASP A 464 -20.10 -4.46 18.48
C ASP A 464 -19.75 -3.22 19.34
N PRO A 465 -20.50 -2.11 19.22
CA PRO A 465 -20.26 -0.89 19.98
C PRO A 465 -20.49 -1.04 21.50
N ALA A 466 -21.25 -2.07 21.93
CA ALA A 466 -21.46 -2.38 23.34
C ALA A 466 -20.41 -3.35 23.92
N GLY A 467 -19.80 -4.18 23.06
CA GLY A 467 -18.85 -5.23 23.44
C GLY A 467 -17.37 -4.88 23.28
N VAL A 468 -17.03 -3.89 22.43
CA VAL A 468 -15.64 -3.50 22.10
C VAL A 468 -14.82 -4.66 21.51
N LEU A 469 -15.50 -5.56 20.80
CA LEU A 469 -14.92 -6.70 20.11
C LEU A 469 -15.29 -6.64 18.62
N VAL A 470 -14.29 -6.83 17.77
CA VAL A 470 -14.55 -7.25 16.38
C VAL A 470 -15.00 -8.70 16.38
N GLY A 471 -16.05 -8.97 15.62
CA GLY A 471 -16.60 -10.30 15.41
C GLY A 471 -16.02 -10.97 14.16
N LEU A 472 -16.83 -11.83 13.57
CA LEU A 472 -16.57 -12.43 12.26
C LEU A 472 -16.65 -11.37 11.14
N PRO A 473 -16.08 -11.65 9.95
CA PRO A 473 -16.39 -10.90 8.73
C PRO A 473 -17.91 -10.73 8.54
N LEU A 474 -18.34 -9.50 8.26
CA LEU A 474 -19.76 -9.17 8.01
C LEU A 474 -20.01 -9.00 6.52
N ASP A 475 -20.49 -10.04 5.86
CA ASP A 475 -20.95 -9.98 4.48
C ASP A 475 -22.36 -9.35 4.42
N ASP A 476 -22.42 -8.08 4.06
CA ASP A 476 -23.67 -7.33 3.84
C ASP A 476 -23.51 -6.45 2.58
N PRO A 477 -24.23 -6.72 1.49
CA PRO A 477 -24.06 -6.02 0.21
C PRO A 477 -24.52 -4.55 0.22
N ARG A 478 -25.04 -4.06 1.35
CA ARG A 478 -25.34 -2.63 1.58
C ARG A 478 -24.13 -1.86 2.10
N LEU A 479 -23.15 -2.58 2.66
CA LEU A 479 -21.89 -2.04 3.16
C LEU A 479 -20.79 -2.29 2.11
N THR A 480 -19.69 -1.56 2.22
CA THR A 480 -18.59 -1.58 1.25
C THR A 480 -17.31 -1.92 2.00
N ASP A 481 -16.61 -2.95 1.54
CA ASP A 481 -15.38 -3.41 2.18
C ASP A 481 -14.16 -2.59 1.72
N PRO A 482 -13.13 -2.45 2.58
CA PRO A 482 -11.87 -1.83 2.20
C PRO A 482 -11.14 -2.69 1.16
N VAL A 483 -10.44 -2.01 0.24
CA VAL A 483 -9.65 -2.69 -0.81
C VAL A 483 -8.31 -3.21 -0.29
N ALA A 484 -7.82 -2.65 0.81
CA ALA A 484 -6.71 -3.18 1.60
C ALA A 484 -6.93 -2.84 3.09
N GLN A 485 -6.46 -3.71 3.98
CA GLN A 485 -6.59 -3.52 5.44
C GLN A 485 -5.43 -4.20 6.17
N TYR A 486 -5.08 -3.72 7.37
CA TYR A 486 -4.08 -4.31 8.26
C TYR A 486 -4.50 -4.18 9.72
N ASP A 487 -3.91 -4.98 10.63
CA ASP A 487 -4.29 -4.97 12.04
C ASP A 487 -3.37 -4.12 12.94
N HIS A 488 -3.84 -3.84 14.15
CA HIS A 488 -3.12 -2.99 15.12
C HIS A 488 -1.91 -3.69 15.78
N ASP A 489 -1.53 -4.90 15.35
CA ASP A 489 -0.23 -5.49 15.69
C ASP A 489 0.86 -5.01 14.69
N ASP A 490 0.44 -4.51 13.51
CA ASP A 490 1.31 -3.88 12.51
C ASP A 490 1.37 -2.34 12.60
N GLY A 491 0.34 -1.67 13.13
CA GLY A 491 0.30 -0.21 13.27
C GLY A 491 -0.73 0.30 14.29
N LEU A 492 -1.04 1.60 14.29
CA LEU A 492 -2.03 2.21 15.20
C LEU A 492 -2.97 3.25 14.56
N ALA A 493 -2.63 3.76 13.38
CA ALA A 493 -3.44 4.71 12.62
C ALA A 493 -2.85 4.88 11.22
N VAL A 494 -3.62 4.49 10.20
CA VAL A 494 -3.23 4.71 8.81
C VAL A 494 -3.16 6.19 8.47
N VAL A 495 -2.08 6.59 7.81
CA VAL A 495 -1.88 7.94 7.29
C VAL A 495 -1.85 7.86 5.77
N ALA A 496 -2.86 8.43 5.14
CA ALA A 496 -3.01 8.42 3.69
C ALA A 496 -1.87 9.15 2.97
N GLY A 497 -1.51 8.61 1.81
CA GLY A 497 -0.65 9.26 0.84
C GLY A 497 -1.24 9.18 -0.56
N TYR A 498 -0.45 8.78 -1.55
CA TYR A 498 -0.73 8.99 -2.97
C TYR A 498 -0.29 7.79 -3.81
N THR A 499 -0.98 7.53 -4.92
CA THR A 499 -0.45 6.61 -5.94
C THR A 499 0.79 7.20 -6.57
N TYR A 500 1.89 6.44 -6.56
CA TYR A 500 3.16 6.92 -7.07
C TYR A 500 3.22 6.83 -8.60
N TYR A 501 3.49 7.96 -9.25
CA TYR A 501 3.68 8.07 -10.70
C TYR A 501 4.96 8.82 -11.09
N GLY A 502 5.83 9.08 -10.11
CA GLY A 502 7.13 9.70 -10.30
C GLY A 502 8.14 8.82 -11.04
N ARG A 503 9.36 9.32 -11.12
CA ARG A 503 10.49 8.77 -11.88
C ARG A 503 11.73 8.51 -11.02
N GLU A 504 11.77 9.00 -9.78
CA GLU A 504 12.88 8.72 -8.85
C GLU A 504 12.84 7.30 -8.26
N VAL A 505 11.66 6.63 -8.24
CA VAL A 505 11.47 5.24 -7.79
C VAL A 505 10.54 4.46 -8.74
N PRO A 506 10.96 4.15 -9.99
CA PRO A 506 10.11 3.51 -10.99
C PRO A 506 9.44 2.19 -10.56
N GLU A 507 10.04 1.47 -9.62
CA GLU A 507 9.54 0.22 -9.05
C GLU A 507 8.23 0.40 -8.23
N LEU A 508 7.92 1.63 -7.80
CA LEU A 508 6.69 1.96 -7.09
C LEU A 508 5.56 2.43 -8.01
N TRP A 509 5.76 2.48 -9.33
CA TRP A 509 4.78 3.06 -10.25
C TRP A 509 3.43 2.33 -10.19
N GLY A 510 2.36 3.08 -9.92
CA GLY A 510 1.01 2.53 -9.73
C GLY A 510 0.76 1.85 -8.38
N GLN A 511 1.71 1.89 -7.43
CA GLN A 511 1.48 1.50 -6.04
C GLN A 511 0.94 2.70 -5.24
N TYR A 512 0.00 2.44 -4.34
CA TYR A 512 -0.46 3.45 -3.39
C TYR A 512 0.51 3.54 -2.21
N LEU A 513 1.15 4.71 -2.03
CA LEU A 513 2.08 4.92 -0.93
C LEU A 513 1.34 5.54 0.25
N CYS A 514 1.43 4.90 1.41
CA CYS A 514 0.89 5.39 2.66
C CYS A 514 1.87 5.09 3.81
N GLY A 515 1.45 5.29 5.05
CA GLY A 515 2.22 4.87 6.20
C GLY A 515 1.33 4.65 7.41
N ASP A 516 1.95 4.19 8.49
CA ASP A 516 1.33 4.17 9.80
C ASP A 516 1.94 5.26 10.68
N PHE A 517 1.08 5.94 11.44
CA PHE A 517 1.44 6.98 12.40
C PHE A 517 2.63 6.57 13.29
N SER A 518 2.52 5.39 13.92
CA SER A 518 3.55 4.72 14.73
C SER A 518 3.04 3.39 15.27
N ARG A 519 3.92 2.39 15.38
CA ARG A 519 3.65 1.14 16.12
C ARG A 519 3.30 1.36 17.60
N GLN A 520 3.67 2.51 18.18
CA GLN A 520 3.45 2.83 19.58
C GLN A 520 3.08 4.31 19.75
N PHE A 521 1.96 4.60 20.42
CA PHE A 521 1.38 5.95 20.47
C PHE A 521 2.33 7.05 20.99
N SER A 522 3.28 6.71 21.88
CA SER A 522 4.22 7.67 22.47
C SER A 522 5.67 7.50 22.03
N VAL A 523 5.96 6.63 21.05
CA VAL A 523 7.30 6.43 20.50
C VAL A 523 7.27 6.77 19.00
N PRO A 524 8.24 7.53 18.45
CA PRO A 524 8.27 7.85 17.02
C PRO A 524 8.76 6.64 16.17
N GLU A 525 7.92 5.61 16.05
CA GLU A 525 8.15 4.36 15.31
C GLU A 525 7.17 4.25 14.13
N GLY A 526 7.03 5.31 13.34
CA GLY A 526 6.24 5.33 12.11
C GLY A 526 6.77 4.34 11.06
N ARG A 527 5.85 3.81 10.24
CA ARG A 527 6.15 2.88 9.13
C ARG A 527 5.71 3.46 7.80
N LEU A 528 6.35 3.04 6.71
CA LEU A 528 6.00 3.43 5.34
C LEU A 528 5.59 2.18 4.57
N PHE A 529 4.53 2.29 3.78
CA PHE A 529 3.92 1.18 3.08
C PHE A 529 3.75 1.46 1.58
N ALA A 530 3.84 0.40 0.78
CA ALA A 530 3.31 0.35 -0.58
C ALA A 530 2.14 -0.65 -0.61
N ALA A 531 0.99 -0.21 -1.12
CA ALA A 531 -0.22 -1.00 -1.23
C ALA A 531 -0.63 -1.19 -2.70
N ASP A 532 -0.86 -2.44 -3.08
CA ASP A 532 -1.44 -2.84 -4.36
C ASP A 532 -2.96 -2.89 -4.23
N LEU A 533 -3.63 -1.77 -4.48
CA LEU A 533 -5.08 -1.60 -4.26
C LEU A 533 -5.96 -2.55 -5.09
N PHE A 534 -5.39 -3.22 -6.11
CA PHE A 534 -6.07 -4.26 -6.87
C PHE A 534 -6.09 -5.61 -6.16
N THR A 535 -5.10 -5.93 -5.32
CA THR A 535 -4.97 -7.23 -4.65
C THR A 535 -5.06 -7.16 -3.13
N GLY A 536 -5.18 -5.96 -2.56
CA GLY A 536 -5.16 -5.71 -1.12
C GLY A 536 -3.82 -5.99 -0.43
N ARG A 537 -2.74 -6.17 -1.20
CA ARG A 537 -1.43 -6.53 -0.67
C ARG A 537 -0.70 -5.29 -0.19
N ILE A 538 -0.23 -5.30 1.05
CA ILE A 538 0.56 -4.21 1.67
C ILE A 538 1.96 -4.75 1.98
N GLU A 539 3.00 -3.99 1.63
CA GLU A 539 4.39 -4.24 1.99
C GLU A 539 5.03 -3.05 2.69
N GLU A 540 5.94 -3.31 3.64
CA GLU A 540 6.72 -2.27 4.32
C GLU A 540 7.92 -1.83 3.48
N LEU A 541 8.00 -0.53 3.20
CA LEU A 541 9.09 0.10 2.49
C LEU A 541 10.28 0.31 3.42
N LEU A 542 11.29 -0.53 3.26
CA LEU A 542 12.51 -0.46 4.06
C LEU A 542 13.42 0.69 3.61
N ILE A 543 13.79 1.54 4.57
CA ILE A 543 14.61 2.72 4.36
C ILE A 543 16.10 2.31 4.36
N GLY A 544 16.86 2.87 3.43
CA GLY A 544 18.31 2.68 3.35
C GLY A 544 18.74 1.24 3.02
N PRO A 545 20.05 0.96 3.00
CA PRO A 545 20.56 -0.35 2.61
C PRO A 545 20.32 -1.46 3.65
N ARG A 546 19.94 -1.11 4.90
CA ARG A 546 19.77 -2.10 5.99
C ARG A 546 18.36 -2.19 6.54
N GLY A 547 17.40 -1.43 6.01
CA GLY A 547 16.08 -1.29 6.64
C GLY A 547 16.21 -0.50 7.94
N GLU A 548 16.87 0.65 7.88
CA GLU A 548 16.96 1.59 8.99
C GLU A 548 15.54 2.00 9.48
N PRO A 549 15.28 2.05 10.81
CA PRO A 549 14.00 2.50 11.33
C PRO A 549 13.80 4.00 11.04
N LEU A 550 12.55 4.40 10.79
CA LEU A 550 12.22 5.80 10.46
C LEU A 550 12.57 6.78 11.59
N GLY A 551 12.31 6.39 12.86
CA GLY A 551 12.60 7.22 14.03
C GLY A 551 11.76 8.51 14.14
N LEU A 552 10.64 8.58 13.42
CA LEU A 552 9.70 9.70 13.37
C LEU A 552 8.26 9.17 13.47
N PHE A 553 7.34 9.98 14.00
CA PHE A 553 5.91 9.82 13.75
C PHE A 553 5.60 10.25 12.32
N VAL A 554 4.86 9.44 11.56
CA VAL A 554 4.27 9.87 10.29
C VAL A 554 3.12 10.83 10.59
N LYS A 555 3.12 12.01 9.96
CA LYS A 555 2.11 13.06 10.19
C LYS A 555 1.22 13.33 8.96
N GLY A 556 1.73 13.02 7.77
CA GLY A 556 1.04 13.19 6.50
C GLY A 556 1.96 12.91 5.31
N PHE A 557 1.42 13.07 4.11
CA PHE A 557 2.16 12.99 2.85
C PHE A 557 1.81 14.20 1.96
N GLY A 558 2.58 14.37 0.89
CA GLY A 558 2.23 15.22 -0.25
C GLY A 558 2.83 14.69 -1.54
N GLN A 559 2.35 15.19 -2.68
CA GLN A 559 2.86 14.82 -4.01
C GLN A 559 3.20 16.10 -4.81
N ASP A 560 4.32 16.10 -5.52
CA ASP A 560 4.63 17.17 -6.50
C ASP A 560 3.94 16.92 -7.85
N ARG A 561 4.08 17.86 -8.78
CA ARG A 561 3.35 17.85 -10.06
C ARG A 561 3.92 16.81 -11.04
N GLU A 562 5.12 16.32 -10.73
CA GLU A 562 5.88 15.30 -11.42
C GLU A 562 5.54 13.88 -10.91
N GLY A 563 4.74 13.78 -9.84
CA GLY A 563 4.24 12.53 -9.26
C GLY A 563 5.10 11.96 -8.13
N GLU A 564 6.11 12.71 -7.67
CA GLU A 564 7.02 12.29 -6.60
C GLU A 564 6.39 12.55 -5.22
N VAL A 565 6.58 11.60 -4.30
CA VAL A 565 5.93 11.61 -2.99
C VAL A 565 6.88 12.10 -1.89
N TYR A 566 6.32 12.88 -0.97
CA TYR A 566 6.98 13.51 0.15
C TYR A 566 6.33 13.03 1.44
N LEU A 567 7.15 12.58 2.39
CA LEU A 567 6.76 12.27 3.75
C LEU A 567 6.83 13.52 4.64
N LEU A 568 5.79 13.76 5.42
CA LEU A 568 5.75 14.76 6.48
C LEU A 568 5.78 14.03 7.82
N ALA A 569 6.76 14.37 8.65
CA ALA A 569 7.04 13.60 9.86
C ALA A 569 7.62 14.48 10.98
N SER A 570 7.62 13.98 12.22
CA SER A 570 8.18 14.70 13.38
C SER A 570 8.61 13.73 14.48
N THR A 571 9.58 14.09 15.31
CA THR A 571 9.85 13.36 16.57
C THR A 571 8.86 13.72 17.69
N ALA A 572 8.09 14.80 17.54
CA ALA A 572 7.11 15.23 18.52
C ALA A 572 5.75 14.52 18.31
N LEU A 573 5.11 14.12 19.41
CA LEU A 573 3.78 13.51 19.40
C LEU A 573 2.69 14.52 19.00
N GLY A 574 2.58 15.62 19.73
CA GLY A 574 1.64 16.71 19.44
C GLY A 574 2.25 17.90 18.66
N PRO A 575 1.43 18.91 18.32
CA PRO A 575 1.85 20.12 17.62
C PRO A 575 2.64 21.07 18.52
N THR A 576 3.90 20.73 18.81
CA THR A 576 4.81 21.54 19.63
C THR A 576 6.26 21.41 19.19
N GLY A 577 7.08 22.42 19.53
CA GLY A 577 8.49 22.47 19.15
C GLY A 577 8.70 22.74 17.66
N ASN A 578 9.83 22.24 17.14
CA ASN A 578 10.33 22.52 15.79
C ASN A 578 10.99 21.29 15.13
N THR A 579 10.58 20.07 15.52
CA THR A 579 11.19 18.82 15.04
C THR A 579 10.50 18.21 13.81
N GLY A 580 9.52 18.91 13.25
CA GLY A 580 8.86 18.57 12.00
C GLY A 580 9.78 18.72 10.79
N VAL A 581 9.68 17.77 9.87
CA VAL A 581 10.48 17.65 8.65
C VAL A 581 9.61 17.30 7.43
N VAL A 582 10.13 17.64 6.25
CA VAL A 582 9.63 17.16 4.95
C VAL A 582 10.76 16.40 4.26
N LEU A 583 10.50 15.16 3.90
CA LEU A 583 11.46 14.22 3.31
C LEU A 583 10.93 13.72 1.95
N LYS A 584 11.67 13.91 0.86
CA LYS A 584 11.30 13.35 -0.46
C LYS A 584 11.67 11.86 -0.51
N LEU A 585 10.76 11.00 -0.95
CA LEU A 585 11.09 9.61 -1.26
C LEU A 585 11.92 9.57 -2.55
N VAL A 586 13.03 8.83 -2.51
CA VAL A 586 13.95 8.63 -3.64
C VAL A 586 14.37 7.16 -3.68
N ALA A 587 14.94 6.67 -4.78
CA ALA A 587 15.50 5.31 -4.77
C ALA A 587 16.64 5.24 -3.73
N ALA A 588 16.77 4.11 -3.02
CA ALA A 588 18.05 3.75 -2.43
C ALA A 588 18.78 2.85 -3.44
N PRO A 589 19.62 3.42 -4.34
CA PRO A 589 20.29 2.63 -5.35
C PRO A 589 21.15 1.55 -4.69
N THR A 590 20.79 0.30 -4.98
CA THR A 590 21.59 -0.89 -4.71
C THR A 590 22.60 -1.12 -5.82
N ASP A 591 22.25 -0.72 -7.05
CA ASP A 591 23.08 -0.91 -8.23
C ASP A 591 23.65 0.43 -8.73
N PHE A 592 24.89 0.36 -9.21
CA PHE A 592 25.65 1.49 -9.73
C PHE A 592 26.38 1.07 -11.00
N ALA A 593 26.61 2.01 -11.92
CA ALA A 593 27.37 1.75 -13.14
C ALA A 593 28.33 2.90 -13.46
N ALA A 594 29.39 2.57 -14.19
CA ALA A 594 30.30 3.53 -14.80
C ALA A 594 30.52 3.19 -16.26
N ARG A 595 30.01 4.03 -17.17
CA ARG A 595 30.27 3.93 -18.61
C ARG A 595 31.57 4.64 -18.94
N LEU A 596 32.52 3.91 -19.50
CA LEU A 596 33.92 4.34 -19.65
C LEU A 596 34.22 4.68 -21.11
N THR A 597 34.82 5.84 -21.33
CA THR A 597 35.22 6.34 -22.66
C THR A 597 36.60 6.98 -22.64
N GLY A 598 37.26 7.08 -23.80
CA GLY A 598 38.52 7.82 -23.99
C GLY A 598 38.32 9.34 -23.85
N ALA A 599 38.20 9.82 -22.61
CA ALA A 599 37.84 11.19 -22.28
C ALA A 599 38.85 12.02 -21.44
N PRO A 600 39.95 11.51 -20.83
CA PRO A 600 41.02 12.40 -20.37
C PRO A 600 41.77 13.03 -21.57
N ALA A 601 42.19 14.29 -21.43
CA ALA A 601 42.86 15.02 -22.49
C ALA A 601 44.13 14.30 -22.99
N GLY A 602 44.19 14.01 -24.29
CA GLY A 602 45.28 13.26 -24.92
C GLY A 602 45.05 11.75 -25.09
N THR A 603 43.83 11.25 -24.88
CA THR A 603 43.48 9.83 -25.00
C THR A 603 42.40 9.55 -26.06
N ASP A 604 42.58 10.14 -27.25
CA ASP A 604 41.65 9.99 -28.38
C ASP A 604 41.71 8.56 -28.96
N ILE A 605 41.00 7.64 -28.31
CA ILE A 605 40.88 6.23 -28.66
C ILE A 605 39.41 5.80 -28.69
N ALA A 606 39.06 4.97 -29.66
CA ALA A 606 37.70 4.42 -29.81
C ALA A 606 37.38 3.29 -28.80
N ALA A 607 38.15 3.18 -27.72
CA ALA A 607 37.94 2.18 -26.68
C ALA A 607 36.80 2.59 -25.74
N THR A 608 36.08 1.58 -25.24
CA THR A 608 34.96 1.77 -24.30
C THR A 608 35.01 0.73 -23.18
N GLY A 609 34.20 0.92 -22.16
CA GLY A 609 34.00 -0.09 -21.13
C GLY A 609 32.79 0.21 -20.26
N GLU A 610 32.46 -0.74 -19.40
CA GLU A 610 31.39 -0.62 -18.43
C GLU A 610 31.78 -1.35 -17.15
N ALA A 611 31.69 -0.66 -16.02
CA ALA A 611 31.72 -1.29 -14.71
C ALA A 611 30.31 -1.28 -14.12
N VAL A 612 29.76 -2.43 -13.78
CA VAL A 612 28.52 -2.55 -13.01
C VAL A 612 28.88 -2.97 -11.58
N PHE A 613 28.19 -2.39 -10.60
CA PHE A 613 28.37 -2.65 -9.18
C PHE A 613 27.02 -2.95 -8.53
N THR A 614 26.95 -4.01 -7.73
CA THR A 614 25.72 -4.46 -7.05
C THR A 614 25.97 -4.55 -5.56
N LEU A 615 25.22 -3.77 -4.78
CA LEU A 615 25.24 -3.80 -3.32
C LEU A 615 24.40 -4.97 -2.83
N SER A 616 25.03 -5.85 -2.06
CA SER A 616 24.33 -6.93 -1.33
C SER A 616 23.20 -6.39 -0.43
N PRO A 617 22.11 -7.16 -0.22
CA PRO A 617 20.94 -6.69 0.56
C PRO A 617 21.19 -6.33 2.03
N ASN A 618 22.37 -6.63 2.58
CA ASN A 618 22.78 -6.22 3.92
C ASN A 618 23.73 -5.00 3.94
N GLY A 619 24.10 -4.48 2.76
CA GLY A 619 24.96 -3.31 2.62
C GLY A 619 26.45 -3.53 2.95
N GLU A 620 26.92 -4.78 3.06
CA GLU A 620 28.31 -5.09 3.50
C GLU A 620 29.28 -5.39 2.35
N ILE A 621 28.75 -5.88 1.23
CA ILE A 621 29.51 -6.28 0.03
C ILE A 621 29.00 -5.49 -1.17
N LEU A 622 29.91 -4.87 -1.92
CA LEU A 622 29.66 -4.33 -3.25
C LEU A 622 30.34 -5.25 -4.28
N SER A 623 29.57 -6.11 -4.94
CA SER A 623 30.06 -6.92 -6.05
C SER A 623 30.29 -6.02 -7.28
N TYR A 624 31.26 -6.35 -8.13
CA TYR A 624 31.50 -5.61 -9.38
C TYR A 624 31.81 -6.53 -10.55
N ARG A 625 31.54 -6.04 -11.76
CA ARG A 625 31.92 -6.62 -13.04
C ARG A 625 32.37 -5.51 -13.99
N LEU A 626 33.62 -5.53 -14.42
CA LEU A 626 34.25 -4.54 -15.30
C LEU A 626 34.56 -5.18 -16.65
N SER A 627 33.86 -4.76 -17.70
CA SER A 627 34.09 -5.16 -19.09
C SER A 627 34.66 -4.00 -19.92
N VAL A 628 35.49 -4.30 -20.91
CA VAL A 628 36.13 -3.31 -21.78
C VAL A 628 36.13 -3.78 -23.23
N GLN A 629 36.23 -2.84 -24.18
CA GLN A 629 36.32 -3.11 -25.61
C GLN A 629 37.36 -2.20 -26.26
N GLY A 630 38.18 -2.75 -27.15
CA GLY A 630 39.16 -2.00 -27.96
C GLY A 630 40.37 -1.47 -27.20
N LEU A 631 40.73 -2.03 -26.03
CA LEU A 631 41.96 -1.68 -25.32
C LEU A 631 43.13 -2.56 -25.77
N GLU A 632 44.36 -2.07 -25.58
CA GLU A 632 45.60 -2.83 -25.82
C GLU A 632 46.57 -2.67 -24.64
N ASN A 633 47.26 -3.74 -24.25
CA ASN A 633 48.28 -3.73 -23.19
C ASN A 633 47.76 -3.14 -21.86
N VAL A 634 46.62 -3.63 -21.38
CA VAL A 634 45.96 -3.18 -20.14
C VAL A 634 46.85 -3.49 -18.93
N THR A 635 47.02 -2.53 -18.01
CA THR A 635 47.95 -2.64 -16.88
C THR A 635 47.27 -2.69 -15.51
N MET A 636 46.19 -1.92 -15.34
CA MET A 636 45.45 -1.84 -14.08
C MET A 636 44.10 -1.13 -14.27
N ALA A 637 43.18 -1.27 -13.31
CA ALA A 637 41.92 -0.55 -13.23
C ALA A 637 41.54 -0.30 -11.77
N HIS A 638 40.95 0.86 -11.50
CA HIS A 638 40.63 1.31 -10.14
C HIS A 638 39.28 2.03 -10.05
N ILE A 639 38.71 2.06 -8.85
CA ILE A 639 37.84 3.17 -8.42
C ILE A 639 38.74 4.24 -7.81
N HIS A 640 38.63 5.47 -8.29
CA HIS A 640 39.25 6.67 -7.72
C HIS A 640 38.22 7.46 -6.91
N ILE A 641 38.68 8.19 -5.90
CA ILE A 641 37.83 9.08 -5.09
C ILE A 641 38.43 10.49 -5.11
N ALA A 642 37.70 11.42 -5.72
CA ALA A 642 38.04 12.82 -5.82
C ALA A 642 37.74 13.59 -4.52
N SER A 643 38.42 14.72 -4.33
CA SER A 643 38.11 15.69 -3.27
C SER A 643 36.89 16.55 -3.61
N ALA A 644 36.61 16.77 -4.90
CA ALA A 644 35.44 17.47 -5.41
C ALA A 644 34.89 16.78 -6.67
N PRO A 645 33.60 16.99 -7.03
CA PRO A 645 33.02 16.37 -8.22
C PRO A 645 33.77 16.79 -9.49
N GLY A 646 34.03 15.84 -10.40
CA GLY A 646 34.71 16.10 -11.67
C GLY A 646 36.22 16.39 -11.61
N THR A 647 36.86 16.36 -10.43
CA THR A 647 38.34 16.47 -10.32
C THR A 647 39.01 15.09 -10.24
N ASP A 648 40.29 15.00 -10.61
CA ASP A 648 41.05 13.76 -10.42
C ASP A 648 41.28 13.45 -8.92
N GLY A 649 41.31 12.16 -8.58
CA GLY A 649 41.54 11.67 -7.22
C GLY A 649 42.51 10.49 -7.16
N PRO A 650 43.08 10.16 -5.99
CA PRO A 650 43.88 8.95 -5.82
C PRO A 650 43.03 7.66 -5.94
N PRO A 651 43.64 6.53 -6.36
CA PRO A 651 42.99 5.22 -6.31
C PRO A 651 42.55 4.85 -4.89
N ALA A 652 41.34 4.30 -4.78
CA ALA A 652 40.72 3.90 -3.51
C ALA A 652 40.32 2.42 -3.46
N VAL A 653 40.06 1.79 -4.61
CA VAL A 653 39.80 0.35 -4.74
C VAL A 653 40.46 -0.17 -6.01
N TRP A 654 41.09 -1.34 -5.95
CA TRP A 654 41.64 -2.04 -7.12
C TRP A 654 40.60 -2.99 -7.74
N LEU A 655 40.39 -2.85 -9.05
CA LEU A 655 39.46 -3.67 -9.85
C LEU A 655 40.20 -4.65 -10.77
N PHE A 656 41.36 -4.25 -11.31
CA PHE A 656 42.24 -5.14 -12.05
C PHE A 656 43.71 -4.70 -11.87
N PRO A 657 44.66 -5.61 -11.64
CA PRO A 657 44.45 -6.82 -10.84
C PRO A 657 43.74 -6.46 -9.51
N PRO A 658 43.14 -7.42 -8.78
CA PRO A 658 42.33 -7.12 -7.59
C PRO A 658 43.10 -6.52 -6.40
N ALA A 659 44.44 -6.48 -6.48
CA ALA A 659 45.38 -5.86 -5.56
C ALA A 659 46.70 -5.58 -6.31
N PRO A 660 47.56 -4.64 -5.84
CA PRO A 660 48.88 -4.42 -6.42
C PRO A 660 49.81 -5.65 -6.27
N PRO A 661 50.86 -5.77 -7.11
CA PRO A 661 51.30 -4.83 -8.15
C PRO A 661 50.47 -4.93 -9.44
N ALA A 662 50.55 -3.89 -10.28
CA ALA A 662 49.95 -3.88 -11.62
C ALA A 662 50.53 -4.99 -12.51
N VAL A 663 49.72 -5.54 -13.43
CA VAL A 663 50.11 -6.61 -14.36
C VAL A 663 49.74 -6.22 -15.78
N THR A 664 50.65 -6.40 -16.75
CA THR A 664 50.30 -6.18 -18.16
C THR A 664 49.57 -7.41 -18.69
N LEU A 665 48.36 -7.21 -19.19
CA LEU A 665 47.64 -8.12 -20.07
C LEU A 665 48.02 -7.75 -21.51
N PRO A 666 48.91 -8.51 -22.19
CA PRO A 666 49.53 -8.08 -23.43
C PRO A 666 48.62 -8.24 -24.65
N GLY A 667 48.76 -7.32 -25.61
CA GLY A 667 48.01 -7.32 -26.86
C GLY A 667 46.60 -6.74 -26.75
N PRO A 668 45.80 -6.83 -27.83
CA PRO A 668 44.44 -6.29 -27.87
C PRO A 668 43.48 -7.13 -27.02
N PHE A 669 42.61 -6.45 -26.28
CA PHE A 669 41.67 -7.05 -25.34
C PHE A 669 40.26 -6.48 -25.49
N SER A 670 39.27 -7.37 -25.42
CA SER A 670 37.84 -7.02 -25.35
C SER A 670 37.11 -8.15 -24.62
N GLY A 671 36.27 -7.79 -23.66
CA GLY A 671 35.57 -8.74 -22.77
C GLY A 671 35.67 -8.33 -21.29
N LEU A 672 35.42 -9.30 -20.41
CA LEU A 672 35.47 -9.13 -18.96
C LEU A 672 36.92 -8.94 -18.49
N LEU A 673 37.26 -7.75 -18.03
CA LEU A 673 38.59 -7.42 -17.49
C LEU A 673 38.74 -7.85 -16.03
N GLY A 674 37.68 -7.75 -15.22
CA GLY A 674 37.71 -8.19 -13.83
C GLY A 674 36.33 -8.22 -13.18
N GLU A 675 36.16 -9.12 -12.22
CA GLU A 675 34.97 -9.20 -11.36
C GLU A 675 35.35 -9.61 -9.93
N GLY A 676 34.47 -9.34 -8.98
CA GLY A 676 34.64 -9.79 -7.60
C GLY A 676 33.89 -8.97 -6.57
N ASN A 677 34.23 -9.16 -5.30
CA ASN A 677 33.57 -8.51 -4.16
C ASN A 677 34.47 -7.45 -3.53
N ILE A 678 33.94 -6.24 -3.38
CA ILE A 678 34.55 -5.12 -2.65
C ILE A 678 33.96 -5.11 -1.24
N THR A 679 34.86 -5.28 -0.26
CA THR A 679 34.60 -5.03 1.17
C THR A 679 35.60 -3.98 1.65
N THR A 680 35.44 -3.49 2.88
CA THR A 680 36.36 -2.51 3.48
C THR A 680 37.82 -2.99 3.50
N ALA A 681 38.07 -4.30 3.49
CA ALA A 681 39.41 -4.88 3.37
C ALA A 681 40.11 -4.62 2.02
N ARG A 682 39.38 -4.20 0.97
CA ARG A 682 39.95 -3.78 -0.31
C ARG A 682 40.23 -2.27 -0.40
N PHE A 683 39.93 -1.51 0.63
CA PHE A 683 40.06 -0.06 0.59
C PHE A 683 41.50 0.40 0.82
N VAL A 684 41.96 1.26 -0.08
CA VAL A 684 43.29 1.89 -0.06
C VAL A 684 43.15 3.41 -0.18
N GLY A 685 44.27 4.13 -0.03
CA GLY A 685 44.32 5.58 -0.23
C GLY A 685 43.27 6.33 0.59
N PRO A 686 42.37 7.10 -0.03
CA PRO A 686 41.39 7.94 0.68
C PRO A 686 40.31 7.15 1.43
N LEU A 687 40.12 5.86 1.13
CA LEU A 687 39.17 4.97 1.82
C LEU A 687 39.85 4.02 2.82
N ALA A 688 41.17 4.09 3.01
CA ALA A 688 41.85 3.22 3.99
C ALA A 688 41.27 3.45 5.40
N GLY A 689 40.77 2.38 6.03
CA GLY A 689 40.10 2.44 7.34
C GLY A 689 38.68 3.01 7.33
N ARG A 690 38.08 3.23 6.15
CA ARG A 690 36.69 3.70 5.98
C ARG A 690 35.69 2.56 5.82
N THR A 691 34.41 2.91 5.88
CA THR A 691 33.26 2.00 5.74
C THR A 691 32.75 1.96 4.31
N LEU A 692 32.02 0.91 3.91
CA LEU A 692 31.42 0.85 2.57
C LEU A 692 30.44 2.03 2.34
N ALA A 693 29.80 2.54 3.38
CA ALA A 693 28.99 3.75 3.31
C ALA A 693 29.79 5.01 2.90
N ASP A 694 31.07 5.14 3.26
CA ASP A 694 31.91 6.26 2.80
C ASP A 694 32.14 6.21 1.27
N LEU A 695 32.24 5.01 0.67
CA LEU A 695 32.30 4.83 -0.78
C LEU A 695 30.96 5.18 -1.44
N LEU A 696 29.85 4.68 -0.90
CA LEU A 696 28.50 4.98 -1.42
C LEU A 696 28.17 6.48 -1.34
N THR A 697 28.61 7.18 -0.29
CA THR A 697 28.52 8.64 -0.18
C THR A 697 29.35 9.33 -1.27
N ALA A 698 30.59 8.90 -1.50
CA ALA A 698 31.41 9.47 -2.57
C ALA A 698 30.84 9.22 -3.98
N ILE A 699 30.11 8.12 -4.20
CA ILE A 699 29.34 7.86 -5.42
C ILE A 699 28.18 8.86 -5.54
N ARG A 700 27.33 8.99 -4.51
CA ARG A 700 26.18 9.93 -4.49
C ARG A 700 26.59 11.40 -4.65
N GLU A 701 27.78 11.76 -4.16
CA GLU A 701 28.38 13.08 -4.32
C GLU A 701 29.09 13.29 -5.66
N ASN A 702 29.01 12.35 -6.61
CA ASN A 702 29.70 12.39 -7.92
C ASN A 702 31.23 12.57 -7.81
N ARG A 703 31.84 12.05 -6.73
CA ARG A 703 33.29 12.06 -6.49
C ARG A 703 33.97 10.74 -6.82
N ALA A 704 33.22 9.66 -7.05
CA ALA A 704 33.76 8.36 -7.44
C ALA A 704 33.77 8.16 -8.96
N TYR A 705 34.87 7.64 -9.51
CA TYR A 705 34.96 7.29 -10.93
C TYR A 705 35.82 6.04 -11.15
N VAL A 706 35.51 5.27 -12.18
CA VAL A 706 36.35 4.14 -12.63
C VAL A 706 37.33 4.63 -13.68
N ASN A 707 38.56 4.12 -13.61
CA ASN A 707 39.63 4.41 -14.56
C ASN A 707 40.33 3.10 -14.94
N VAL A 708 40.57 2.87 -16.23
CA VAL A 708 41.31 1.70 -16.75
C VAL A 708 42.55 2.20 -17.46
N HIS A 709 43.71 1.65 -17.11
CA HIS A 709 45.03 2.09 -17.53
C HIS A 709 45.65 1.08 -18.52
N THR A 710 46.45 1.56 -19.46
CA THR A 710 47.25 0.73 -20.38
C THR A 710 48.72 1.13 -20.30
N GLN A 711 49.61 0.36 -20.95
CA GLN A 711 51.01 0.77 -21.10
C GLN A 711 51.15 2.09 -21.88
N GLN A 712 50.29 2.32 -22.87
CA GLN A 712 50.28 3.54 -23.67
C GLN A 712 49.72 4.74 -22.89
N PHE A 713 48.69 4.51 -22.06
CA PHE A 713 48.01 5.54 -21.28
C PHE A 713 48.08 5.22 -19.78
N PRO A 714 49.24 5.40 -19.12
CA PRO A 714 49.43 5.05 -17.71
C PRO A 714 48.60 5.92 -16.76
N ALA A 715 48.18 7.12 -17.17
CA ALA A 715 47.26 7.97 -16.41
C ALA A 715 45.78 7.48 -16.47
N GLY A 716 45.46 6.59 -17.41
CA GLY A 716 44.10 6.16 -17.73
C GLY A 716 43.86 6.24 -19.23
N ALA A 717 43.42 5.14 -19.84
CA ALA A 717 43.03 5.03 -21.25
C ALA A 717 41.52 5.33 -21.44
N ILE A 718 40.68 4.83 -20.53
CA ILE A 718 39.23 5.07 -20.50
C ILE A 718 38.76 5.29 -19.06
N ARG A 719 37.81 6.19 -18.86
CA ARG A 719 37.22 6.49 -17.54
C ARG A 719 35.77 6.92 -17.62
N GLY A 720 35.08 6.85 -16.49
CA GLY A 720 33.70 7.34 -16.32
C GLY A 720 33.30 7.45 -14.85
N PRO A 721 32.38 8.36 -14.48
CA PRO A 721 31.85 8.46 -13.13
C PRO A 721 31.14 7.16 -12.72
N VAL A 722 31.14 6.83 -11.44
CA VAL A 722 30.26 5.79 -10.88
C VAL A 722 28.97 6.49 -10.48
N GLU A 723 27.86 6.08 -11.10
CA GLU A 723 26.54 6.68 -10.92
C GLU A 723 25.53 5.61 -10.50
N ALA A 724 24.47 6.00 -9.81
CA ALA A 724 23.36 5.11 -9.49
C ALA A 724 22.62 4.67 -10.75
N THR A 725 22.42 3.36 -10.96
CA THR A 725 21.53 2.90 -12.02
C THR A 725 20.09 3.11 -11.58
N ARG A 726 19.32 3.85 -12.37
CA ARG A 726 17.87 3.93 -12.22
C ARG A 726 17.23 2.81 -13.02
N ALA A 727 16.19 2.16 -12.47
CA ALA A 727 15.30 1.34 -13.27
C ALA A 727 14.68 2.18 -14.41
N GLU A 728 14.33 1.53 -15.52
CA GLU A 728 13.48 2.19 -16.52
C GLU A 728 12.05 2.30 -15.99
N LEU A 729 11.30 3.32 -16.43
CA LEU A 729 9.87 3.39 -16.16
C LEU A 729 9.16 2.18 -16.79
N PRO A 730 8.21 1.54 -16.09
CA PRO A 730 7.43 0.48 -16.69
C PRO A 730 6.58 1.05 -17.82
N ILE A 731 6.44 0.27 -18.90
CA ILE A 731 5.46 0.58 -19.94
C ILE A 731 4.09 0.24 -19.37
N ALA A 732 3.20 1.21 -19.24
CA ALA A 732 1.95 1.01 -18.49
C ALA A 732 0.75 1.71 -19.10
N ALA A 733 -0.44 1.20 -18.76
CA ALA A 733 -1.73 1.81 -19.05
C ALA A 733 -2.62 1.74 -17.83
N VAL A 734 -2.99 2.90 -17.28
CA VAL A 734 -4.12 3.02 -16.35
C VAL A 734 -5.40 3.00 -17.19
N LEU A 735 -6.32 2.12 -16.83
CA LEU A 735 -7.56 1.87 -17.56
C LEU A 735 -8.71 2.50 -16.78
N THR A 736 -9.58 3.23 -17.46
CA THR A 736 -10.79 3.84 -16.86
C THR A 736 -12.00 3.62 -17.75
N GLY A 737 -13.20 3.64 -17.14
CA GLY A 737 -14.46 3.76 -17.88
C GLY A 737 -14.69 5.18 -18.41
N ALA A 738 -14.21 6.20 -17.69
CA ALA A 738 -14.49 7.63 -17.87
C ALA A 738 -13.96 8.31 -19.17
N GLY A 739 -13.64 7.55 -20.21
CA GLY A 739 -13.41 8.07 -21.57
C GLY A 739 -14.72 8.20 -22.37
N ASP A 740 -14.63 8.56 -23.66
CA ASP A 740 -15.77 8.86 -24.57
C ASP A 740 -16.78 7.71 -24.82
N LYS A 741 -16.74 6.61 -24.06
CA LYS A 741 -17.47 5.36 -24.36
C LYS A 741 -18.27 4.76 -23.21
N THR A 742 -17.88 4.93 -21.95
CA THR A 742 -18.67 4.43 -20.80
C THR A 742 -18.68 5.42 -19.63
N THR A 743 -19.49 5.12 -18.62
CA THR A 743 -19.48 5.80 -17.32
C THR A 743 -19.21 4.79 -16.20
N SER A 744 -18.46 3.72 -16.49
CA SER A 744 -18.17 2.69 -15.48
C SER A 744 -17.22 3.25 -14.43
N PRO A 745 -17.49 3.01 -13.12
CA PRO A 745 -16.54 3.31 -12.05
C PRO A 745 -15.37 2.33 -11.98
N ALA A 746 -15.40 1.26 -12.80
CA ALA A 746 -14.32 0.29 -12.86
C ALA A 746 -13.00 0.92 -13.34
N THR A 747 -11.90 0.40 -12.80
CA THR A 747 -10.54 0.81 -13.16
C THR A 747 -9.67 -0.41 -13.44
N GLY A 748 -8.48 -0.18 -13.97
CA GLY A 748 -7.49 -1.23 -14.19
C GLY A 748 -6.09 -0.68 -14.37
N LEU A 749 -5.12 -1.59 -14.32
CA LEU A 749 -3.72 -1.31 -14.56
C LEU A 749 -3.12 -2.44 -15.39
N ALA A 750 -2.64 -2.11 -16.59
CA ALA A 750 -1.79 -3.00 -17.38
C ALA A 750 -0.33 -2.54 -17.26
N VAL A 751 0.58 -3.45 -16.94
CA VAL A 751 2.03 -3.24 -16.94
C VAL A 751 2.67 -4.20 -17.93
N LEU A 752 3.57 -3.69 -18.76
CA LEU A 752 4.38 -4.44 -19.72
C LEU A 752 5.87 -4.29 -19.36
N THR A 753 6.57 -5.41 -19.24
CA THR A 753 8.00 -5.46 -18.93
C THR A 753 8.74 -6.18 -20.07
N PRO A 754 9.38 -5.43 -20.99
CA PRO A 754 10.24 -6.02 -22.01
C PRO A 754 11.40 -6.80 -21.40
N ALA A 755 11.70 -7.97 -21.94
CA ALA A 755 12.89 -8.72 -21.58
C ALA A 755 14.15 -7.99 -22.10
N PRO A 756 15.31 -8.06 -21.39
CA PRO A 756 16.54 -7.38 -21.82
C PRO A 756 17.09 -7.81 -23.19
N ASP A 757 16.67 -8.99 -23.69
CA ASP A 757 17.04 -9.50 -25.00
C ASP A 757 16.09 -9.05 -26.14
N GLY A 758 15.00 -8.36 -25.80
CA GLY A 758 13.98 -7.88 -26.74
C GLY A 758 13.08 -8.96 -27.35
N ASN A 759 13.21 -10.23 -26.95
CA ASN A 759 12.49 -11.36 -27.58
C ASN A 759 11.13 -11.66 -26.94
N ALA A 760 10.89 -11.15 -25.73
CA ALA A 760 9.68 -11.36 -24.95
C ALA A 760 9.24 -10.06 -24.24
N ILE A 761 7.94 -9.95 -23.96
CA ILE A 761 7.37 -8.97 -23.04
C ILE A 761 6.55 -9.75 -22.02
N ALA A 762 6.90 -9.61 -20.74
CA ALA A 762 6.03 -10.02 -19.65
C ALA A 762 4.92 -8.99 -19.46
N TYR A 763 3.74 -9.42 -19.01
CA TYR A 763 2.64 -8.53 -18.71
C TYR A 763 1.87 -8.96 -17.46
N GLN A 764 1.27 -7.98 -16.81
CA GLN A 764 0.25 -8.18 -15.78
C GLN A 764 -0.88 -7.18 -16.02
N LEU A 765 -2.12 -7.67 -16.01
CA LEU A 765 -3.34 -6.88 -16.15
C LEU A 765 -4.18 -7.07 -14.90
N LYS A 766 -4.37 -5.99 -14.15
CA LYS A 766 -5.24 -5.90 -12.98
C LYS A 766 -6.46 -5.07 -13.29
N VAL A 767 -7.57 -5.38 -12.65
CA VAL A 767 -8.86 -4.69 -12.79
C VAL A 767 -9.58 -4.63 -11.45
N GLN A 768 -10.53 -3.72 -11.32
CA GLN A 768 -11.25 -3.46 -10.08
C GLN A 768 -12.70 -3.05 -10.34
N GLY A 769 -13.63 -3.62 -9.58
CA GLY A 769 -15.06 -3.32 -9.67
C GLY A 769 -15.72 -3.67 -11.00
N ILE A 770 -15.12 -4.58 -11.78
CA ILE A 770 -15.59 -4.92 -13.13
C ILE A 770 -16.44 -6.19 -13.11
N THR A 771 -17.57 -6.20 -13.83
CA THR A 771 -18.57 -7.27 -13.73
C THR A 771 -18.76 -8.03 -15.04
N ASN A 772 -18.75 -9.37 -14.99
CA ASN A 772 -18.94 -10.27 -16.14
C ASN A 772 -17.90 -10.06 -17.26
N VAL A 773 -16.61 -10.10 -16.92
CA VAL A 773 -15.49 -9.97 -17.87
C VAL A 773 -15.51 -11.08 -18.91
N THR A 774 -15.19 -10.74 -20.17
CA THR A 774 -15.25 -11.67 -21.32
C THR A 774 -13.92 -11.78 -22.08
N MET A 775 -13.22 -10.65 -22.25
CA MET A 775 -11.96 -10.56 -23.01
C MET A 775 -11.14 -9.33 -22.60
N ALA A 776 -9.83 -9.33 -22.87
CA ALA A 776 -8.94 -8.19 -22.78
C ALA A 776 -7.81 -8.27 -23.81
N HIS A 777 -7.45 -7.14 -24.44
CA HIS A 777 -6.49 -7.09 -25.54
C HIS A 777 -5.62 -5.83 -25.52
N ILE A 778 -4.45 -5.91 -26.15
CA ILE A 778 -3.76 -4.74 -26.69
C ILE A 778 -4.28 -4.51 -28.11
N HIS A 779 -4.74 -3.30 -28.40
CA HIS A 779 -5.11 -2.83 -29.73
C HIS A 779 -4.01 -1.94 -30.31
N VAL A 780 -3.88 -1.89 -31.63
CA VAL A 780 -2.98 -0.97 -32.34
C VAL A 780 -3.73 -0.23 -33.44
N ALA A 781 -3.84 1.08 -33.29
CA ALA A 781 -4.48 1.98 -34.25
C ALA A 781 -3.54 2.40 -35.39
N ALA A 782 -4.13 2.88 -36.49
CA ALA A 782 -3.39 3.46 -37.61
C ALA A 782 -2.87 4.89 -37.31
N THR A 783 -3.55 5.62 -36.44
CA THR A 783 -3.23 6.99 -36.02
C THR A 783 -3.21 7.10 -34.49
N PRO A 784 -2.44 8.04 -33.91
CA PRO A 784 -2.43 8.27 -32.47
C PRO A 784 -3.85 8.52 -31.92
N GLY A 785 -4.17 7.94 -30.75
CA GLY A 785 -5.48 8.06 -30.11
C GLY A 785 -6.68 7.41 -30.83
N GLY A 786 -6.48 6.81 -32.01
CA GLY A 786 -7.55 6.15 -32.77
C GLY A 786 -7.99 4.81 -32.16
N ASP A 787 -9.11 4.27 -32.64
CA ASP A 787 -9.45 2.86 -32.44
C ASP A 787 -8.69 1.96 -33.43
N GLY A 788 -8.36 0.74 -33.02
CA GLY A 788 -7.66 -0.24 -33.87
C GLY A 788 -8.14 -1.67 -33.66
N PRO A 789 -7.80 -2.61 -34.56
CA PRO A 789 -7.99 -4.03 -34.32
C PRO A 789 -7.08 -4.57 -33.18
N PRO A 790 -7.44 -5.68 -32.53
CA PRO A 790 -6.56 -6.37 -31.58
C PRO A 790 -5.23 -6.77 -32.22
N ALA A 791 -4.15 -6.58 -31.47
CA ALA A 791 -2.77 -6.88 -31.84
C ALA A 791 -2.12 -7.93 -30.90
N VAL A 792 -2.58 -8.02 -29.64
CA VAL A 792 -2.19 -9.06 -28.66
C VAL A 792 -3.40 -9.43 -27.81
N TRP A 793 -3.60 -10.73 -27.55
CA TRP A 793 -4.62 -11.23 -26.62
C TRP A 793 -4.03 -11.35 -25.21
N LEU A 794 -4.73 -10.80 -24.21
CA LEU A 794 -4.33 -10.86 -22.79
C LEU A 794 -5.26 -11.79 -22.02
N TYR A 795 -6.57 -11.67 -22.24
CA TYR A 795 -7.57 -12.58 -21.68
C TYR A 795 -8.70 -12.88 -22.69
N PRO A 796 -9.15 -14.14 -22.82
CA PRO A 796 -8.30 -15.33 -22.72
C PRO A 796 -7.11 -15.23 -23.69
N ALA A 797 -6.09 -16.09 -23.53
CA ALA A 797 -4.85 -16.02 -24.32
C ALA A 797 -5.03 -16.15 -25.85
N ALA A 798 -6.18 -16.66 -26.31
CA ALA A 798 -6.64 -16.65 -27.69
C ALA A 798 -8.18 -16.80 -27.73
N PRO A 799 -8.86 -16.48 -28.85
CA PRO A 799 -10.30 -16.72 -29.02
C PRO A 799 -10.68 -18.20 -28.86
N PRO A 800 -11.94 -18.52 -28.48
CA PRO A 800 -13.08 -17.63 -28.26
C PRO A 800 -13.07 -16.95 -26.88
N ALA A 801 -13.98 -15.99 -26.68
CA ALA A 801 -14.19 -15.34 -25.38
C ALA A 801 -14.57 -16.34 -24.28
N VAL A 802 -14.17 -16.05 -23.04
CA VAL A 802 -14.49 -16.84 -21.85
C VAL A 802 -15.01 -15.88 -20.78
N THR A 803 -16.18 -16.16 -20.20
CA THR A 803 -16.76 -15.26 -19.18
C THR A 803 -16.27 -15.60 -17.79
N ILE A 804 -15.75 -14.61 -17.06
CA ILE A 804 -15.65 -14.63 -15.59
C ILE A 804 -16.97 -14.05 -15.06
N PRO A 805 -17.88 -14.86 -14.49
CA PRO A 805 -19.18 -14.38 -14.02
C PRO A 805 -19.05 -13.63 -12.69
N GLY A 806 -19.91 -12.63 -12.48
CA GLY A 806 -19.93 -11.82 -11.26
C GLY A 806 -18.96 -10.64 -11.30
N GLU A 807 -18.84 -9.94 -10.16
CA GLU A 807 -17.87 -8.87 -9.96
C GLU A 807 -16.47 -9.45 -9.72
N PHE A 808 -15.44 -8.77 -10.24
CA PHE A 808 -14.05 -9.20 -10.14
C PHE A 808 -13.14 -8.00 -9.85
N THR A 809 -12.27 -8.18 -8.85
CA THR A 809 -11.16 -7.29 -8.50
C THR A 809 -9.92 -8.14 -8.28
N GLY A 810 -8.79 -7.75 -8.86
CA GLY A 810 -7.53 -8.51 -8.78
C GLY A 810 -6.77 -8.59 -10.10
N VAL A 811 -5.84 -9.55 -10.16
CA VAL A 811 -5.09 -9.89 -11.38
C VAL A 811 -6.02 -10.67 -12.32
N LEU A 812 -6.46 -10.02 -13.39
CA LEU A 812 -7.32 -10.63 -14.42
C LEU A 812 -6.53 -11.62 -15.30
N SER A 813 -5.30 -11.26 -15.65
CA SER A 813 -4.41 -12.08 -16.49
C SER A 813 -2.97 -11.61 -16.36
N GLU A 814 -2.03 -12.55 -16.33
CA GLU A 814 -0.61 -12.30 -16.43
C GLU A 814 0.07 -13.36 -17.29
N GLY A 815 1.25 -13.06 -17.83
CA GLY A 815 2.00 -13.99 -18.64
C GLY A 815 3.13 -13.35 -19.42
N VAL A 816 3.60 -14.05 -20.45
CA VAL A 816 4.67 -13.60 -21.34
C VAL A 816 4.22 -13.81 -22.78
N PHE A 817 4.37 -12.79 -23.61
CA PHE A 817 4.15 -12.90 -25.05
C PHE A 817 5.43 -12.60 -25.84
N THR A 818 5.47 -13.12 -27.06
CA THR A 818 6.59 -13.02 -28.00
C THR A 818 6.06 -12.62 -29.38
N ALA A 819 6.94 -12.39 -30.36
CA ALA A 819 6.53 -12.09 -31.73
C ALA A 819 5.52 -13.10 -32.34
N ALA A 820 5.53 -14.36 -31.90
CA ALA A 820 4.59 -15.40 -32.32
C ALA A 820 3.14 -15.18 -31.85
N HIS A 821 2.92 -14.33 -30.84
CA HIS A 821 1.62 -14.00 -30.27
C HIS A 821 1.00 -12.72 -30.89
N LEU A 822 1.74 -12.03 -31.76
CA LEU A 822 1.25 -10.84 -32.44
C LEU A 822 0.22 -11.22 -33.51
N VAL A 823 -0.93 -10.56 -33.47
CA VAL A 823 -2.06 -10.80 -34.39
C VAL A 823 -2.45 -9.51 -35.13
N GLY A 824 -3.42 -9.63 -36.04
CA GLY A 824 -4.02 -8.49 -36.73
C GLY A 824 -2.98 -7.58 -37.42
N PRO A 825 -2.87 -6.30 -37.03
CA PRO A 825 -1.97 -5.33 -37.68
C PRO A 825 -0.48 -5.61 -37.43
N LEU A 826 -0.15 -6.46 -36.45
CA LEU A 826 1.21 -6.88 -36.11
C LEU A 826 1.50 -8.36 -36.41
N ALA A 827 0.59 -9.07 -37.09
CA ALA A 827 0.82 -10.47 -37.46
C ALA A 827 2.11 -10.64 -38.29
N GLY A 828 3.02 -11.51 -37.83
CA GLY A 828 4.31 -11.74 -38.47
C GLY A 828 5.34 -10.61 -38.30
N LYS A 829 5.09 -9.63 -37.42
CA LYS A 829 6.01 -8.53 -37.10
C LYS A 829 6.89 -8.84 -35.87
N THR A 830 7.69 -7.87 -35.44
CA THR A 830 8.54 -7.98 -34.25
C THR A 830 7.91 -7.29 -33.04
N LEU A 831 8.43 -7.57 -31.83
CA LEU A 831 8.04 -6.80 -30.63
C LEU A 831 8.48 -5.33 -30.72
N ALA A 832 9.54 -5.02 -31.48
CA ALA A 832 9.95 -3.63 -31.74
C ALA A 832 8.88 -2.84 -32.50
N ASP A 833 8.09 -3.47 -33.38
CA ASP A 833 6.95 -2.83 -34.04
C ASP A 833 5.84 -2.43 -33.05
N LEU A 834 5.60 -3.25 -32.03
CA LEU A 834 4.66 -2.92 -30.93
C LEU A 834 5.22 -1.78 -30.06
N LEU A 835 6.50 -1.85 -29.67
CA LEU A 835 7.15 -0.81 -28.88
C LEU A 835 7.26 0.53 -29.63
N THR A 836 7.29 0.51 -30.97
CA THR A 836 7.14 1.72 -31.80
C THR A 836 5.71 2.23 -31.78
N ALA A 837 4.69 1.37 -31.91
CA ALA A 837 3.28 1.78 -31.81
C ALA A 837 2.90 2.38 -30.45
N ILE A 838 3.52 1.89 -29.36
CA ILE A 838 3.40 2.44 -28.01
C ILE A 838 4.02 3.86 -27.96
N ARG A 839 5.26 4.02 -28.43
CA ARG A 839 5.95 5.32 -28.49
C ARG A 839 5.26 6.36 -29.40
N GLU A 840 4.47 5.90 -30.36
CA GLU A 840 3.65 6.73 -31.26
C GLU A 840 2.23 6.99 -30.73
N ASP A 841 1.90 6.59 -29.50
CA ASP A 841 0.57 6.74 -28.87
C ASP A 841 -0.57 6.09 -29.68
N ARG A 842 -0.25 4.99 -30.37
CA ARG A 842 -1.17 4.18 -31.19
C ARG A 842 -1.62 2.89 -30.52
N ALA A 843 -1.04 2.52 -29.38
CA ALA A 843 -1.33 1.27 -28.68
C ALA A 843 -2.10 1.51 -27.37
N TYR A 844 -3.16 0.73 -27.13
CA TYR A 844 -3.97 0.83 -25.93
C TYR A 844 -4.47 -0.54 -25.47
N VAL A 845 -4.70 -0.69 -24.16
CA VAL A 845 -5.37 -1.86 -23.58
C VAL A 845 -6.86 -1.58 -23.47
N ASN A 846 -7.68 -2.61 -23.69
CA ASN A 846 -9.14 -2.58 -23.59
C ASN A 846 -9.64 -3.85 -22.91
N VAL A 847 -10.56 -3.74 -21.96
CA VAL A 847 -11.20 -4.88 -21.26
C VAL A 847 -12.69 -4.88 -21.53
N HIS A 848 -13.24 -6.03 -21.89
CA HIS A 848 -14.60 -6.20 -22.41
C HIS A 848 -15.46 -7.00 -21.44
N THR A 849 -16.71 -6.58 -21.21
CA THR A 849 -17.68 -7.30 -20.38
C THR A 849 -18.94 -7.65 -21.16
N LEU A 850 -19.83 -8.47 -20.58
CA LEU A 850 -21.14 -8.74 -21.17
C LEU A 850 -21.99 -7.45 -21.33
N GLN A 851 -21.83 -6.48 -20.42
CA GLN A 851 -22.54 -5.21 -20.47
C GLN A 851 -21.92 -4.24 -21.50
N PHE A 852 -20.59 -4.25 -21.64
CA PHE A 852 -19.87 -3.40 -22.59
C PHE A 852 -19.00 -4.22 -23.56
N PRO A 853 -19.61 -4.88 -24.58
CA PRO A 853 -18.86 -5.71 -25.54
C PRO A 853 -17.82 -4.94 -26.37
N ALA A 854 -17.97 -3.62 -26.52
CA ALA A 854 -17.01 -2.75 -27.20
C ALA A 854 -15.76 -2.42 -26.34
N GLY A 855 -15.80 -2.71 -25.04
CA GLY A 855 -14.85 -2.28 -24.03
C GLY A 855 -15.54 -1.51 -22.92
N GLU A 856 -15.34 -1.93 -21.67
CA GLU A 856 -15.81 -1.23 -20.47
C GLU A 856 -14.79 -0.18 -20.01
N ILE A 857 -13.53 -0.60 -19.89
CA ILE A 857 -12.40 0.21 -19.45
C ILE A 857 -11.25 0.14 -20.48
N ARG A 858 -10.60 1.28 -20.73
CA ARG A 858 -9.47 1.38 -21.67
C ARG A 858 -8.40 2.35 -21.20
N GLY A 859 -7.18 2.20 -21.71
CA GLY A 859 -6.07 3.11 -21.44
C GLY A 859 -4.92 2.97 -22.44
N GLY A 860 -4.31 4.09 -22.82
CA GLY A 860 -3.14 4.10 -23.72
C GLY A 860 -1.89 3.57 -23.01
N LEU A 861 -1.10 2.75 -23.71
CA LEU A 861 0.20 2.28 -23.23
C LEU A 861 1.26 3.35 -23.50
N LYS A 862 2.06 3.71 -22.49
CA LYS A 862 3.10 4.75 -22.57
C LYS A 862 4.34 4.34 -21.79
#